data_AF-A0A350PDG2-F1
#
_entry.id   AF-A0A350PDG2-F1
#
_cell.length_a   1.000
_cell.length_b   1.000
_cell.length_c   1.000
_cell.angle_alpha   90.00
_cell.angle_beta   90.00
_cell.angle_gamma   90.00
#
_symmetry.space_group_name_H-M   'P 1'
#
loop_
_entity.id
_entity.type
_entity.pdbx_description
1 polymer ?
#
loop_
_entity_poly.entity_id
_entity_poly.type
_entity_poly.pdbx_seq_one_letter_code
_entity_poly.pdbx_strand_id
1 'polypeptide(L)'
;YTVSVTNPGDFDATGVQVTDELPNGITYQSHTASQGTYNTSTDVWNIGTLAEGDTTTVTLTIVATVNSGTVGNTITNNAEITKLNENDPELNNNSASAGITVVAEAADIQVLKIVDNSVPIEGDFIDYTISVTNQGPRDATNLKILDQLPSGITFQSANPSVGTFNNSTGIWDIGTFVNGASASLVINAQVDQNTEGSTIANTATIQSVDQNDTNISNNSSTVNITVDEASAPTSCNDRPLLRFTTYTLESGTALELGAVYKFDSVIPGVYARIEIITDNNATLTDIDQTSGTTAFNEAFSPRVQSADGNDAFMDFEISFYDSATNVQKYLSFAATSSDVDGNGASLKEYVGFQNLSSYTIESTTDLVIGSEGIYATYTPDNFNGVSSVDADFTDHTVYSAYTNEPKFRFRAGIQGGGSTSNRLYRLSFDPCEINNFSSPVSENIIDVSVTKAVDNVTPSVGDTVSYTITAKNEKGNAVGNVEVTDQLPAGLTYVSGTTTLGTYANGTGIWDIGTLSGLQSATLTLKATVNTGQEGNTIKNTASFSNFTGGDGNQSNNSADVDIIVFDPSSGLTCNEPPLFNFSSNSLEEGISGQVNAVYRFNNIASGLDALVKIKAISNASLSNIDDNGSGNSAANFSPLFQATQSGGYIDWEFKFVATGTTTPVKKNFAMTALDIDGYINPNNTSQSIRDF
;
A
#
# COMPACT_ATOMS: atom_id res chain seq x y z
N TYR A 1 -48.14 -32.96 -15.07
CA TYR A 1 -48.44 -34.34 -14.64
C TYR A 1 -48.40 -35.26 -15.86
N THR A 2 -48.03 -36.52 -15.68
CA THR A 2 -48.07 -37.54 -16.75
C THR A 2 -48.84 -38.75 -16.24
N VAL A 3 -49.95 -39.07 -16.90
CA VAL A 3 -50.76 -40.26 -16.65
C VAL A 3 -50.35 -41.35 -17.63
N SER A 4 -50.25 -42.57 -17.14
CA SER A 4 -49.80 -43.75 -17.89
C SER A 4 -50.82 -44.87 -17.74
N VAL A 5 -51.25 -45.47 -18.84
CA VAL A 5 -52.19 -46.60 -18.86
C VAL A 5 -51.64 -47.72 -19.75
N THR A 6 -51.76 -48.95 -19.29
CA THR A 6 -51.37 -50.18 -20.01
C THR A 6 -52.45 -51.24 -19.83
N ASN A 7 -52.60 -52.14 -20.79
CA ASN A 7 -53.48 -53.29 -20.67
C ASN A 7 -52.66 -54.60 -20.63
N PRO A 8 -52.29 -55.10 -19.43
CA PRO A 8 -51.55 -56.35 -19.31
C PRO A 8 -52.43 -57.61 -19.45
N GLY A 9 -53.75 -57.45 -19.64
CA GLY A 9 -54.70 -58.57 -19.67
C GLY A 9 -54.75 -59.32 -21.00
N ASP A 10 -55.37 -60.50 -21.00
CA ASP A 10 -55.47 -61.40 -22.16
C ASP A 10 -56.61 -61.05 -23.13
N PHE A 11 -57.19 -59.85 -23.05
CA PHE A 11 -58.25 -59.36 -23.93
C PHE A 11 -58.07 -57.87 -24.25
N ASP A 12 -58.54 -57.44 -25.41
CA ASP A 12 -58.63 -56.02 -25.75
C ASP A 12 -59.53 -55.29 -24.75
N ALA A 13 -59.04 -54.18 -24.17
CA ALA A 13 -59.84 -53.26 -23.37
C ALA A 13 -60.37 -52.17 -24.29
N THR A 14 -61.69 -52.13 -24.51
CA THR A 14 -62.35 -51.20 -25.42
C THR A 14 -63.14 -50.13 -24.67
N GLY A 15 -63.26 -48.95 -25.29
CA GLY A 15 -64.00 -47.83 -24.71
C GLY A 15 -63.36 -47.25 -23.45
N VAL A 16 -62.04 -47.42 -23.29
CA VAL A 16 -61.28 -46.97 -22.11
C VAL A 16 -61.31 -45.45 -22.01
N GLN A 17 -61.74 -44.95 -20.85
CA GLN A 17 -61.73 -43.53 -20.48
C GLN A 17 -61.10 -43.33 -19.11
N VAL A 18 -60.21 -42.35 -19.02
CA VAL A 18 -59.64 -41.87 -17.76
C VAL A 18 -60.19 -40.49 -17.47
N THR A 19 -60.64 -40.25 -16.24
CA THR A 19 -60.94 -38.90 -15.75
C THR A 19 -59.74 -38.39 -14.95
N ASP A 20 -59.24 -37.20 -15.31
CA ASP A 20 -58.12 -36.51 -14.64
C ASP A 20 -58.49 -35.03 -14.49
N GLU A 21 -59.15 -34.72 -13.37
CA GLU A 21 -59.60 -33.37 -13.00
C GLU A 21 -58.46 -32.62 -12.29
N LEU A 22 -57.99 -31.54 -12.89
CA LEU A 22 -56.90 -30.76 -12.31
C LEU A 22 -57.35 -30.09 -11.00
N PRO A 23 -56.62 -30.28 -9.89
CA PRO A 23 -56.98 -29.72 -8.60
C PRO A 23 -56.93 -28.20 -8.55
N ASN A 24 -57.62 -27.62 -7.58
CA ASN A 24 -57.50 -26.19 -7.28
C ASN A 24 -56.06 -25.80 -6.95
N GLY A 25 -55.63 -24.63 -7.42
CA GLY A 25 -54.28 -24.10 -7.20
C GLY A 25 -53.32 -24.30 -8.37
N ILE A 26 -53.77 -24.94 -9.45
CA ILE A 26 -53.09 -24.94 -10.75
C ILE A 26 -54.03 -24.49 -11.86
N THR A 27 -53.49 -24.04 -12.97
CA THR A 27 -54.24 -23.66 -14.18
C THR A 27 -53.68 -24.41 -15.38
N TYR A 28 -54.57 -25.11 -16.09
CA TYR A 28 -54.26 -25.84 -17.31
C TYR A 28 -53.60 -24.93 -18.36
N GLN A 29 -52.57 -25.42 -19.04
CA GLN A 29 -51.92 -24.75 -20.17
C GLN A 29 -52.06 -25.55 -21.47
N SER A 30 -51.61 -26.81 -21.47
CA SER A 30 -51.64 -27.67 -22.64
C SER A 30 -51.65 -29.15 -22.25
N HIS A 31 -51.97 -30.02 -23.21
CA HIS A 31 -51.80 -31.46 -23.07
C HIS A 31 -51.29 -32.09 -24.37
N THR A 32 -50.65 -33.25 -24.22
CA THR A 32 -50.32 -34.14 -25.31
C THR A 32 -50.71 -35.56 -24.91
N ALA A 33 -51.55 -36.21 -25.73
CA ALA A 33 -51.90 -37.61 -25.56
C ALA A 33 -51.17 -38.46 -26.63
N SER A 34 -50.56 -39.56 -26.23
CA SER A 34 -49.93 -40.50 -27.18
C SER A 34 -50.97 -41.30 -27.97
N GLN A 35 -52.20 -41.38 -27.45
CA GLN A 35 -53.33 -42.04 -28.07
C GLN A 35 -54.64 -41.37 -27.63
N GLY A 36 -55.62 -41.34 -28.52
CA GLY A 36 -56.95 -40.82 -28.19
C GLY A 36 -56.98 -39.28 -28.07
N THR A 37 -57.99 -38.76 -27.36
CA THR A 37 -58.18 -37.32 -27.18
C THR A 37 -58.57 -36.98 -25.75
N TYR A 38 -57.97 -35.94 -25.18
CA TYR A 38 -58.35 -35.40 -23.87
C TYR A 38 -59.24 -34.17 -24.06
N ASN A 39 -60.40 -34.18 -23.40
CA ASN A 39 -61.36 -33.08 -23.47
C ASN A 39 -61.28 -32.25 -22.19
N THR A 40 -60.72 -31.04 -22.28
CA THR A 40 -60.53 -30.11 -21.17
C THR A 40 -61.84 -29.50 -20.64
N SER A 41 -62.98 -29.73 -21.29
CA SER A 41 -64.29 -29.29 -20.78
C SER A 41 -64.97 -30.33 -19.88
N THR A 42 -64.50 -31.58 -19.95
CA THR A 42 -65.05 -32.70 -19.18
C THR A 42 -63.99 -33.42 -18.36
N ASP A 43 -62.71 -33.04 -18.49
CA ASP A 43 -61.54 -33.66 -17.86
C ASP A 43 -61.39 -35.16 -18.16
N VAL A 44 -61.91 -35.60 -19.31
CA VAL A 44 -61.91 -37.00 -19.74
C VAL A 44 -60.93 -37.21 -20.88
N TRP A 45 -60.02 -38.16 -20.68
CA TRP A 45 -59.18 -38.75 -21.70
C TRP A 45 -59.83 -39.97 -22.32
N ASN A 46 -60.27 -39.86 -23.57
CA ASN A 46 -60.82 -40.95 -24.34
C ASN A 46 -59.70 -41.69 -25.09
N ILE A 47 -59.25 -42.82 -24.54
CA ILE A 47 -58.15 -43.63 -25.09
C ILE A 47 -58.63 -44.50 -26.25
N GLY A 48 -59.85 -45.03 -26.16
CA GLY A 48 -60.42 -45.95 -27.14
C GLY A 48 -60.11 -47.41 -26.79
N THR A 49 -59.41 -48.12 -27.69
CA THR A 49 -59.04 -49.52 -27.48
C THR A 49 -57.56 -49.65 -27.14
N LEU A 50 -57.26 -50.43 -26.09
CA LEU A 50 -55.94 -50.93 -25.76
C LEU A 50 -55.90 -52.44 -26.05
N ALA A 51 -54.94 -52.87 -26.86
CA ALA A 51 -54.89 -54.27 -27.32
C ALA A 51 -54.59 -55.24 -26.16
N GLU A 52 -54.94 -56.52 -26.32
CA GLU A 52 -54.56 -57.59 -25.40
C GLU A 52 -53.03 -57.71 -25.24
N GLY A 53 -52.58 -57.95 -24.01
CA GLY A 53 -51.16 -58.08 -23.68
C GLY A 53 -50.31 -56.86 -24.01
N ASP A 54 -50.92 -55.69 -24.20
CA ASP A 54 -50.23 -54.48 -24.61
C ASP A 54 -49.35 -53.94 -23.46
N THR A 55 -48.06 -54.24 -23.58
CA THR A 55 -47.01 -53.70 -22.73
C THR A 55 -46.66 -52.24 -23.07
N THR A 56 -47.22 -51.69 -24.15
CA THR A 56 -47.01 -50.31 -24.56
C THR A 56 -47.84 -49.39 -23.67
N THR A 57 -47.17 -48.53 -22.91
CA THR A 57 -47.84 -47.50 -22.12
C THR A 57 -48.34 -46.38 -23.02
N VAL A 58 -49.66 -46.16 -23.03
CA VAL A 58 -50.23 -44.92 -23.54
C VAL A 58 -50.15 -43.86 -22.45
N THR A 59 -49.86 -42.62 -22.84
CA THR A 59 -49.64 -41.52 -21.90
C THR A 59 -50.46 -40.29 -22.24
N LEU A 60 -50.87 -39.57 -21.19
CA LEU A 60 -51.37 -38.20 -21.26
C LEU A 60 -50.44 -37.33 -20.44
N THR A 61 -49.79 -36.36 -21.07
CA THR A 61 -48.98 -35.35 -20.38
C THR A 61 -49.74 -34.04 -20.34
N ILE A 62 -50.05 -33.57 -19.13
CA ILE A 62 -50.71 -32.27 -18.88
C ILE A 62 -49.68 -31.28 -18.34
N VAL A 63 -49.58 -30.12 -19.00
CA VAL A 63 -48.81 -28.96 -18.58
C VAL A 63 -49.77 -27.97 -17.92
N ALA A 64 -49.42 -27.53 -16.71
CA ALA A 64 -50.19 -26.56 -15.93
C ALA A 64 -49.25 -25.57 -15.24
N THR A 65 -49.76 -24.38 -14.94
CA THR A 65 -49.07 -23.36 -14.13
C THR A 65 -49.59 -23.41 -12.70
N VAL A 66 -48.72 -23.27 -11.70
CA VAL A 66 -49.12 -23.14 -10.29
C VAL A 66 -49.63 -21.73 -10.04
N ASN A 67 -50.81 -21.61 -9.43
CA ASN A 67 -51.49 -20.33 -9.23
C ASN A 67 -50.88 -19.56 -8.04
N SER A 68 -50.86 -18.23 -8.13
CA SER A 68 -50.47 -17.36 -7.01
C SER A 68 -51.31 -17.62 -5.76
N GLY A 69 -50.71 -17.51 -4.57
CA GLY A 69 -51.41 -17.68 -3.29
C GLY A 69 -51.53 -19.14 -2.80
N THR A 70 -50.85 -20.08 -3.46
CA THR A 70 -50.85 -21.51 -3.10
C THR A 70 -49.60 -21.94 -2.32
N VAL A 71 -48.70 -21.00 -2.01
CA VAL A 71 -47.47 -21.25 -1.24
C VAL A 71 -47.78 -21.94 0.09
N GLY A 72 -47.03 -22.99 0.41
CA GLY A 72 -47.22 -23.83 1.59
C GLY A 72 -48.23 -24.95 1.42
N ASN A 73 -49.01 -24.99 0.33
CA ASN A 73 -49.97 -26.05 0.07
C ASN A 73 -49.31 -27.25 -0.64
N THR A 74 -49.82 -28.44 -0.36
CA THR A 74 -49.62 -29.63 -1.20
C THR A 74 -50.78 -29.73 -2.19
N ILE A 75 -50.47 -29.78 -3.49
CA ILE A 75 -51.44 -29.92 -4.57
C ILE A 75 -51.31 -31.34 -5.14
N THR A 76 -52.35 -32.16 -4.96
CA THR A 76 -52.38 -33.54 -5.41
C THR A 76 -53.35 -33.71 -6.57
N ASN A 77 -52.84 -34.23 -7.69
CA ASN A 77 -53.61 -34.57 -8.89
C ASN A 77 -54.00 -36.05 -8.85
N ASN A 78 -55.23 -36.38 -9.23
CA ASN A 78 -55.76 -37.73 -9.24
C ASN A 78 -56.31 -38.09 -10.62
N ALA A 79 -55.93 -39.27 -11.13
CA ALA A 79 -56.46 -39.83 -12.36
C ALA A 79 -57.10 -41.20 -12.08
N GLU A 80 -58.24 -41.48 -12.69
CA GLU A 80 -59.01 -42.72 -12.49
C GLU A 80 -59.59 -43.24 -13.81
N ILE A 81 -59.54 -44.56 -14.04
CA ILE A 81 -60.27 -45.21 -15.13
C ILE A 81 -61.76 -45.22 -14.76
N THR A 82 -62.54 -44.37 -15.42
CA THR A 82 -63.97 -44.19 -15.12
C THR A 82 -64.88 -44.96 -16.07
N LYS A 83 -64.35 -45.47 -17.19
CA LYS A 83 -65.11 -46.29 -18.13
C LYS A 83 -64.22 -47.29 -18.86
N LEU A 84 -64.72 -48.51 -18.98
CA LEU A 84 -64.27 -49.55 -19.90
C LEU A 84 -65.47 -50.45 -20.22
N ASN A 85 -65.45 -51.17 -21.34
CA ASN A 85 -66.55 -52.06 -21.72
C ASN A 85 -66.42 -53.46 -21.12
N GLU A 86 -65.19 -53.92 -20.90
CA GLU A 86 -64.86 -55.23 -20.34
C GLU A 86 -64.80 -55.18 -18.81
N ASN A 87 -64.77 -56.35 -18.15
CA ASN A 87 -64.62 -56.42 -16.71
C ASN A 87 -63.13 -56.47 -16.34
N ASP A 88 -62.66 -55.45 -15.63
CA ASP A 88 -61.32 -55.44 -15.06
C ASP A 88 -61.28 -56.27 -13.75
N PRO A 89 -60.48 -57.36 -13.68
CA PRO A 89 -60.36 -58.16 -12.47
C PRO A 89 -59.57 -57.50 -11.34
N GLU A 90 -58.78 -56.46 -11.62
CA GLU A 90 -57.82 -55.82 -10.70
C GLU A 90 -58.16 -54.33 -10.48
N LEU A 91 -59.32 -54.02 -9.91
CA LEU A 91 -59.80 -52.63 -9.75
C LEU A 91 -58.91 -51.71 -8.89
N ASN A 92 -57.97 -52.26 -8.12
CA ASN A 92 -57.09 -51.48 -7.24
C ASN A 92 -56.01 -50.69 -8.00
N ASN A 93 -55.73 -51.05 -9.26
CA ASN A 93 -54.72 -50.40 -10.10
C ASN A 93 -55.33 -49.32 -11.03
N ASN A 94 -56.65 -49.09 -10.94
CA ASN A 94 -57.38 -48.16 -11.81
C ASN A 94 -57.36 -46.70 -11.36
N SER A 95 -56.53 -46.37 -10.37
CA SER A 95 -56.33 -44.99 -9.93
C SER A 95 -54.86 -44.70 -9.65
N ALA A 96 -54.45 -43.46 -9.91
CA ALA A 96 -53.11 -42.97 -9.61
C ALA A 96 -53.19 -41.54 -9.07
N SER A 97 -52.26 -41.17 -8.19
CA SER A 97 -52.15 -39.79 -7.69
C SER A 97 -50.70 -39.32 -7.67
N ALA A 98 -50.52 -38.01 -7.87
CA ALA A 98 -49.21 -37.36 -7.82
C ALA A 98 -49.32 -35.99 -7.15
N GLY A 99 -48.51 -35.77 -6.11
CA GLY A 99 -48.48 -34.52 -5.34
C GLY A 99 -47.29 -33.63 -5.68
N ILE A 100 -47.49 -32.32 -5.64
CA ILE A 100 -46.43 -31.31 -5.57
C ILE A 100 -46.59 -30.49 -4.29
N THR A 101 -45.50 -30.03 -3.69
CA THR A 101 -45.55 -29.04 -2.60
C THR A 101 -45.10 -27.70 -3.13
N VAL A 102 -45.93 -26.68 -2.99
CA VAL A 102 -45.65 -25.34 -3.49
C VAL A 102 -44.80 -24.60 -2.47
N VAL A 103 -43.56 -24.30 -2.82
CA VAL A 103 -42.63 -23.50 -2.00
C VAL A 103 -42.62 -22.05 -2.47
N ALA A 104 -42.25 -21.12 -1.58
CA ALA A 104 -42.10 -19.71 -1.92
C ALA A 104 -40.97 -19.52 -2.95
N GLU A 105 -41.12 -18.51 -3.81
CA GLU A 105 -40.08 -18.04 -4.72
C GLU A 105 -39.06 -17.24 -3.90
N ALA A 106 -38.05 -17.91 -3.33
CA ALA A 106 -37.07 -17.29 -2.45
C ALA A 106 -35.65 -17.69 -2.80
N ALA A 107 -34.76 -16.69 -2.85
CA ALA A 107 -33.33 -16.90 -2.63
C ALA A 107 -33.08 -16.85 -1.10
N ASP A 108 -31.94 -17.33 -0.64
CA ASP A 108 -31.50 -17.17 0.76
C ASP A 108 -30.01 -16.86 0.71
N ILE A 109 -29.65 -15.59 0.90
CA ILE A 109 -28.31 -15.08 0.72
C ILE A 109 -27.67 -14.85 2.09
N GLN A 110 -26.82 -15.80 2.46
CA GLN A 110 -26.00 -15.66 3.65
C GLN A 110 -24.77 -14.79 3.36
N VAL A 111 -24.55 -13.78 4.19
CA VAL A 111 -23.34 -12.95 4.23
C VAL A 111 -22.58 -13.26 5.51
N LEU A 112 -21.29 -13.57 5.39
CA LEU A 112 -20.36 -13.70 6.51
C LEU A 112 -19.17 -12.78 6.30
N LYS A 113 -18.76 -12.07 7.35
CA LYS A 113 -17.58 -11.21 7.33
C LYS A 113 -16.65 -11.58 8.47
N ILE A 114 -15.37 -11.67 8.16
CA ILE A 114 -14.29 -11.87 9.13
C ILE A 114 -13.16 -10.88 8.87
N VAL A 115 -12.28 -10.73 9.85
CA VAL A 115 -11.02 -10.00 9.76
C VAL A 115 -9.90 -10.96 10.19
N ASP A 116 -8.73 -10.85 9.58
CA ASP A 116 -7.56 -11.67 9.92
C ASP A 116 -6.89 -11.25 11.23
N ASN A 117 -6.93 -9.95 11.55
CA ASN A 117 -6.46 -9.39 12.82
C ASN A 117 -7.56 -8.58 13.53
N SER A 118 -8.10 -9.09 14.65
CA SER A 118 -9.13 -8.41 15.44
C SER A 118 -8.58 -7.43 16.48
N VAL A 119 -7.26 -7.38 16.68
CA VAL A 119 -6.58 -6.48 17.63
C VAL A 119 -5.34 -5.84 16.95
N PRO A 120 -5.53 -5.06 15.88
CA PRO A 120 -4.43 -4.38 15.19
C PRO A 120 -3.96 -3.15 15.96
N ILE A 121 -2.77 -2.66 15.65
CA ILE A 121 -2.30 -1.32 16.03
C ILE A 121 -2.39 -0.36 14.84
N GLU A 122 -2.25 0.94 15.08
CA GLU A 122 -2.30 1.94 14.01
C GLU A 122 -1.24 1.67 12.93
N GLY A 123 -1.64 1.81 11.67
CA GLY A 123 -0.79 1.53 10.50
C GLY A 123 -0.77 0.07 10.04
N ASP A 124 -1.27 -0.88 10.84
CA ASP A 124 -1.39 -2.29 10.42
C ASP A 124 -2.27 -2.41 9.18
N PHE A 125 -1.88 -3.34 8.29
CA PHE A 125 -2.75 -3.80 7.22
C PHE A 125 -3.59 -4.97 7.72
N ILE A 126 -4.87 -4.93 7.43
CA ILE A 126 -5.85 -5.96 7.78
C ILE A 126 -6.63 -6.38 6.54
N ASP A 127 -7.01 -7.64 6.49
CA ASP A 127 -7.81 -8.24 5.43
C ASP A 127 -9.23 -8.52 5.95
N TYR A 128 -10.19 -7.76 5.46
CA TYR A 128 -11.59 -8.10 5.61
C TYR A 128 -11.99 -9.12 4.54
N THR A 129 -12.41 -10.31 4.96
CA THR A 129 -12.95 -11.33 4.05
C THR A 129 -14.46 -11.40 4.18
N ILE A 130 -15.17 -11.12 3.09
CA ILE A 130 -16.63 -11.24 2.97
C ILE A 130 -16.92 -12.50 2.15
N SER A 131 -17.76 -13.40 2.66
CA SER A 131 -18.24 -14.59 1.97
C SER A 131 -19.74 -14.52 1.78
N VAL A 132 -20.22 -14.81 0.57
CA VAL A 132 -21.63 -14.78 0.19
C VAL A 132 -22.01 -16.15 -0.36
N THR A 133 -23.10 -16.74 0.15
CA THR A 133 -23.61 -18.04 -0.29
C THR A 133 -25.12 -17.97 -0.53
N ASN A 134 -25.58 -18.51 -1.67
CA ASN A 134 -27.00 -18.69 -1.93
C ASN A 134 -27.46 -20.07 -1.45
N GLN A 135 -28.08 -20.11 -0.28
CA GLN A 135 -28.65 -21.30 0.37
C GLN A 135 -30.09 -21.59 -0.08
N GLY A 136 -30.68 -20.70 -0.90
CA GLY A 136 -32.06 -20.80 -1.34
C GLY A 136 -32.24 -21.71 -2.55
N PRO A 137 -33.45 -22.23 -2.79
CA PRO A 137 -33.73 -23.14 -3.90
C PRO A 137 -33.69 -22.46 -5.30
N ARG A 138 -33.48 -21.15 -5.38
CA ARG A 138 -33.52 -20.35 -6.62
C ARG A 138 -32.30 -19.45 -6.76
N ASP A 139 -32.01 -19.08 -8.01
CA ASP A 139 -30.99 -18.11 -8.35
C ASP A 139 -31.41 -16.70 -7.89
N ALA A 140 -30.46 -15.93 -7.38
CA ALA A 140 -30.63 -14.50 -7.13
C ALA A 140 -30.20 -13.69 -8.37
N THR A 141 -30.90 -12.60 -8.66
CA THR A 141 -30.54 -11.64 -9.71
C THR A 141 -30.40 -10.24 -9.12
N ASN A 142 -29.58 -9.42 -9.79
CA ASN A 142 -29.26 -8.06 -9.35
C ASN A 142 -28.75 -8.01 -7.90
N LEU A 143 -27.99 -9.04 -7.49
CA LEU A 143 -27.44 -9.17 -6.16
C LEU A 143 -26.27 -8.21 -5.96
N LYS A 144 -26.39 -7.34 -4.96
CA LYS A 144 -25.35 -6.39 -4.57
C LYS A 144 -25.15 -6.40 -3.07
N ILE A 145 -23.89 -6.44 -2.64
CA ILE A 145 -23.50 -6.33 -1.23
C ILE A 145 -22.88 -4.95 -1.00
N LEU A 146 -23.28 -4.27 0.06
CA LEU A 146 -22.67 -3.04 0.53
C LEU A 146 -21.71 -3.35 1.67
N ASP A 147 -20.46 -2.93 1.53
CA ASP A 147 -19.42 -2.88 2.55
C ASP A 147 -18.62 -1.57 2.34
N GLN A 148 -19.11 -0.50 2.95
CA GLN A 148 -18.40 0.77 2.95
C GLN A 148 -17.46 0.78 4.16
N LEU A 149 -16.15 0.89 3.92
CA LEU A 149 -15.18 0.96 5.02
C LEU A 149 -15.50 2.15 5.93
N PRO A 150 -15.50 1.95 7.26
CA PRO A 150 -15.78 3.00 8.24
C PRO A 150 -14.60 3.99 8.33
N SER A 151 -14.82 5.14 8.97
CA SER A 151 -13.74 6.05 9.35
C SER A 151 -12.74 5.33 10.27
N GLY A 152 -11.44 5.59 10.09
CA GLY A 152 -10.39 4.90 10.83
C GLY A 152 -9.77 3.73 10.06
N ILE A 153 -10.23 3.48 8.83
CA ILE A 153 -9.74 2.43 7.95
C ILE A 153 -9.60 2.97 6.52
N THR A 154 -8.40 2.95 5.97
CA THR A 154 -8.10 3.36 4.58
C THR A 154 -8.07 2.16 3.65
N PHE A 155 -8.81 2.23 2.54
CA PHE A 155 -8.80 1.23 1.48
C PHE A 155 -7.44 1.13 0.78
N GLN A 156 -6.96 -0.09 0.54
CA GLN A 156 -5.75 -0.34 -0.24
C GLN A 156 -6.07 -1.09 -1.54
N SER A 157 -6.73 -2.24 -1.42
CA SER A 157 -7.14 -3.04 -2.59
C SER A 157 -8.33 -3.94 -2.29
N ALA A 158 -8.96 -4.44 -3.35
CA ALA A 158 -10.05 -5.41 -3.27
C ALA A 158 -9.87 -6.50 -4.33
N ASN A 159 -10.12 -7.74 -3.93
CA ASN A 159 -10.03 -8.93 -4.77
C ASN A 159 -11.35 -9.72 -4.71
N PRO A 160 -12.37 -9.35 -5.51
CA PRO A 160 -13.60 -10.14 -5.61
C PRO A 160 -13.38 -11.42 -6.43
N SER A 161 -13.97 -12.54 -6.01
CA SER A 161 -13.94 -13.82 -6.75
C SER A 161 -14.87 -13.83 -7.96
N VAL A 162 -15.91 -12.98 -7.93
CA VAL A 162 -16.89 -12.75 -9.00
C VAL A 162 -17.35 -11.29 -8.95
N GLY A 163 -17.84 -10.78 -10.08
CA GLY A 163 -18.37 -9.41 -10.12
C GLY A 163 -17.29 -8.34 -9.93
N THR A 164 -17.71 -7.14 -9.52
CA THR A 164 -16.81 -5.99 -9.34
C THR A 164 -17.12 -5.22 -8.07
N PHE A 165 -16.08 -4.79 -7.34
CA PHE A 165 -16.21 -3.93 -6.16
C PHE A 165 -15.87 -2.47 -6.49
N ASN A 166 -16.70 -1.55 -6.03
CA ASN A 166 -16.45 -0.11 -6.13
C ASN A 166 -16.22 0.47 -4.73
N ASN A 167 -14.95 0.79 -4.42
CA ASN A 167 -14.57 1.35 -3.12
C ASN A 167 -15.22 2.71 -2.81
N SER A 168 -15.51 3.54 -3.83
CA SER A 168 -16.12 4.85 -3.61
C SER A 168 -17.56 4.78 -3.08
N THR A 169 -18.25 3.66 -3.34
CA THR A 169 -19.62 3.42 -2.90
C THR A 169 -19.75 2.24 -1.93
N GLY A 170 -18.68 1.48 -1.71
CA GLY A 170 -18.68 0.21 -0.97
C GLY A 170 -19.49 -0.90 -1.63
N ILE A 171 -19.86 -0.79 -2.92
CA ILE A 171 -20.77 -1.75 -3.55
C ILE A 171 -19.97 -2.84 -4.25
N TRP A 172 -20.21 -4.09 -3.85
CA TRP A 172 -19.85 -5.29 -4.58
C TRP A 172 -21.03 -5.75 -5.44
N ASP A 173 -20.92 -5.58 -6.77
CA ASP A 173 -21.94 -5.98 -7.74
C ASP A 173 -21.66 -7.41 -8.23
N ILE A 174 -22.44 -8.37 -7.74
CA ILE A 174 -22.33 -9.80 -8.09
C ILE A 174 -23.19 -10.13 -9.31
N GLY A 175 -24.35 -9.48 -9.45
CA GLY A 175 -25.28 -9.71 -10.55
C GLY A 175 -26.13 -10.97 -10.34
N THR A 176 -26.02 -11.95 -11.25
CA THR A 176 -26.76 -13.22 -11.14
C THR A 176 -25.95 -14.21 -10.32
N PHE A 177 -26.57 -14.77 -9.28
CA PHE A 177 -25.94 -15.67 -8.33
C PHE A 177 -26.76 -16.94 -8.16
N VAL A 178 -26.31 -18.01 -8.83
CA VAL A 178 -27.07 -19.25 -8.94
C VAL A 178 -27.24 -19.97 -7.60
N ASN A 179 -28.29 -20.78 -7.48
CA ASN A 179 -28.54 -21.63 -6.31
C ASN A 179 -27.29 -22.47 -5.98
N GLY A 180 -26.88 -22.44 -4.71
CA GLY A 180 -25.73 -23.18 -4.18
C GLY A 180 -24.37 -22.53 -4.47
N ALA A 181 -24.33 -21.41 -5.19
CA ALA A 181 -23.08 -20.68 -5.43
C ALA A 181 -22.51 -20.08 -4.15
N SER A 182 -21.18 -19.97 -4.10
CA SER A 182 -20.45 -19.22 -3.08
C SER A 182 -19.41 -18.32 -3.74
N ALA A 183 -19.24 -17.12 -3.19
CA ALA A 183 -18.31 -16.12 -3.66
C ALA A 183 -17.63 -15.43 -2.47
N SER A 184 -16.45 -14.88 -2.69
CA SER A 184 -15.74 -14.10 -1.69
C SER A 184 -15.24 -12.76 -2.23
N LEU A 185 -15.06 -11.81 -1.32
CA LEU A 185 -14.38 -10.55 -1.56
C LEU A 185 -13.40 -10.33 -0.41
N VAL A 186 -12.12 -10.19 -0.74
CA VAL A 186 -11.07 -9.79 0.22
C VAL A 186 -10.77 -8.31 0.01
N ILE A 187 -10.94 -7.50 1.04
CA ILE A 187 -10.59 -6.08 1.07
C ILE A 187 -9.37 -5.93 1.96
N ASN A 188 -8.23 -5.55 1.38
CA ASN A 188 -7.05 -5.16 2.14
C ASN A 188 -7.18 -3.68 2.48
N ALA A 189 -7.02 -3.35 3.76
CA ALA A 189 -7.15 -2.00 4.27
C ALA A 189 -6.08 -1.72 5.34
N GLN A 190 -5.80 -0.44 5.57
CA GLN A 190 -4.85 0.01 6.59
C GLN A 190 -5.61 0.68 7.74
N VAL A 191 -5.21 0.39 8.99
CA VAL A 191 -5.74 1.07 10.17
C VAL A 191 -5.19 2.50 10.21
N ASP A 192 -6.07 3.49 10.20
CA ASP A 192 -5.68 4.91 10.18
C ASP A 192 -5.04 5.31 11.52
N GLN A 193 -4.22 6.35 11.48
CA GLN A 193 -3.66 6.99 12.67
C GLN A 193 -4.76 7.66 13.51
N ASN A 194 -4.52 7.85 14.81
CA ASN A 194 -5.46 8.41 15.80
C ASN A 194 -6.75 7.58 15.99
N THR A 195 -6.66 6.27 15.85
CA THR A 195 -7.71 5.29 16.14
C THR A 195 -7.41 4.44 17.38
N GLU A 196 -6.28 4.69 18.07
CA GLU A 196 -5.84 4.02 19.28
C GLU A 196 -6.95 3.91 20.36
N GLY A 197 -7.07 2.73 20.96
CA GLY A 197 -8.07 2.43 22.00
C GLY A 197 -9.52 2.37 21.48
N SER A 198 -9.76 2.61 20.18
CA SER A 198 -11.10 2.57 19.60
C SER A 198 -11.52 1.16 19.21
N THR A 199 -12.83 0.92 19.18
CA THR A 199 -13.40 -0.26 18.54
C THR A 199 -14.04 0.15 17.23
N ILE A 200 -13.52 -0.35 16.11
CA ILE A 200 -14.03 -0.05 14.77
C ILE A 200 -14.85 -1.26 14.29
N ALA A 201 -16.11 -1.02 13.97
CA ALA A 201 -17.02 -2.01 13.42
C ALA A 201 -17.12 -1.85 11.89
N ASN A 202 -16.88 -2.92 11.14
CA ASN A 202 -17.14 -2.95 9.70
C ASN A 202 -18.25 -3.95 9.37
N THR A 203 -19.22 -3.52 8.55
CA THR A 203 -20.45 -4.27 8.26
C THR A 203 -20.61 -4.50 6.78
N ALA A 204 -20.75 -5.78 6.39
CA ALA A 204 -21.26 -6.17 5.08
C ALA A 204 -22.77 -6.41 5.17
N THR A 205 -23.53 -5.96 4.17
CA THR A 205 -24.99 -6.21 4.10
C THR A 205 -25.50 -6.29 2.68
N ILE A 206 -26.59 -7.03 2.45
CA ILE A 206 -27.27 -7.03 1.15
C ILE A 206 -27.86 -5.63 0.89
N GLN A 207 -27.44 -5.02 -0.22
CA GLN A 207 -27.96 -3.75 -0.71
C GLN A 207 -29.19 -3.92 -1.60
N SER A 208 -29.17 -4.92 -2.49
CA SER A 208 -30.29 -5.25 -3.38
C SER A 208 -30.23 -6.71 -3.82
N VAL A 209 -31.42 -7.29 -4.02
CA VAL A 209 -31.67 -8.58 -4.67
C VAL A 209 -33.12 -8.57 -5.17
N ASP A 210 -33.40 -9.15 -6.34
CA ASP A 210 -34.75 -9.13 -6.92
C ASP A 210 -35.70 -10.15 -6.25
N GLN A 211 -35.16 -11.28 -5.80
CA GLN A 211 -35.90 -12.37 -5.17
C GLN A 211 -36.08 -12.08 -3.68
N ASN A 212 -37.22 -12.50 -3.13
CA ASN A 212 -37.46 -12.36 -1.70
C ASN A 212 -36.50 -13.26 -0.90
N ASP A 213 -35.85 -12.70 0.10
CA ASP A 213 -35.01 -13.47 1.03
C ASP A 213 -35.79 -13.77 2.30
N THR A 214 -36.07 -15.05 2.56
CA THR A 214 -36.86 -15.45 3.72
C THR A 214 -36.08 -15.48 5.03
N ASN A 215 -34.75 -15.44 4.99
CA ASN A 215 -33.90 -15.51 6.17
C ASN A 215 -33.11 -14.21 6.38
N ILE A 216 -33.81 -13.10 6.57
CA ILE A 216 -33.20 -11.77 6.77
C ILE A 216 -32.12 -11.68 7.87
N SER A 217 -32.04 -12.65 8.78
CA SER A 217 -31.06 -12.69 9.86
C SER A 217 -29.63 -12.98 9.41
N ASN A 218 -29.43 -13.57 8.22
CA ASN A 218 -28.12 -13.88 7.66
C ASN A 218 -27.69 -12.89 6.54
N ASN A 219 -28.47 -11.85 6.28
CA ASN A 219 -28.24 -10.86 5.20
C ASN A 219 -27.20 -9.78 5.57
N SER A 220 -26.62 -9.86 6.76
CA SER A 220 -25.59 -8.93 7.21
C SER A 220 -24.64 -9.61 8.19
N SER A 221 -23.38 -9.19 8.15
CA SER A 221 -22.36 -9.62 9.10
C SER A 221 -21.46 -8.44 9.44
N THR A 222 -21.22 -8.27 10.75
CA THR A 222 -20.34 -7.24 11.28
C THR A 222 -19.18 -7.90 11.99
N VAL A 223 -17.98 -7.38 11.76
CA VAL A 223 -16.79 -7.76 12.51
C VAL A 223 -16.19 -6.50 13.14
N ASN A 224 -15.68 -6.65 14.36
CA ASN A 224 -15.04 -5.56 15.08
C ASN A 224 -13.54 -5.80 15.12
N ILE A 225 -12.78 -4.73 14.97
CA ILE A 225 -11.39 -4.65 15.43
C ILE A 225 -11.35 -3.76 16.67
N THR A 226 -10.49 -4.09 17.62
CA THR A 226 -10.14 -3.19 18.73
C THR A 226 -8.73 -2.71 18.46
N VAL A 227 -8.55 -1.43 18.16
CA VAL A 227 -7.23 -0.88 17.88
C VAL A 227 -6.48 -0.83 19.20
N ASP A 228 -5.44 -1.65 19.32
CA ASP A 228 -4.67 -1.76 20.55
C ASP A 228 -3.91 -0.45 20.78
N GLU A 229 -3.78 -0.10 22.07
CA GLU A 229 -2.81 0.93 22.41
C GLU A 229 -1.42 0.34 22.25
N ALA A 230 -0.50 1.11 21.65
CA ALA A 230 0.90 0.74 21.71
C ALA A 230 1.36 0.91 23.16
N SER A 231 1.09 -0.09 24.01
CA SER A 231 1.33 0.03 25.44
C SER A 231 2.79 0.39 25.67
N ALA A 232 3.03 1.57 26.25
CA ALA A 232 4.36 1.98 26.65
C ALA A 232 4.94 0.88 27.54
N PRO A 233 6.06 0.25 27.14
CA PRO A 233 6.73 -0.76 27.95
C PRO A 233 6.89 -0.26 29.37
N THR A 234 6.28 -0.96 30.32
CA THR A 234 6.37 -0.63 31.75
C THR A 234 7.63 -1.21 32.37
N SER A 235 8.26 -2.18 31.70
CA SER A 235 9.54 -2.77 32.05
C SER A 235 10.38 -3.05 30.81
N CYS A 236 11.70 -3.16 30.99
CA CYS A 236 12.60 -3.55 29.90
C CYS A 236 12.25 -4.92 29.28
N ASN A 237 11.64 -5.83 30.05
CA ASN A 237 11.30 -7.18 29.58
C ASN A 237 10.08 -7.22 28.65
N ASP A 238 9.38 -6.10 28.48
CA ASP A 238 8.24 -6.01 27.56
C ASP A 238 8.71 -5.94 26.10
N ARG A 239 10.03 -5.75 25.88
CA ARG A 239 10.70 -5.81 24.57
C ARG A 239 11.56 -7.09 24.49
N PRO A 240 11.70 -7.73 23.31
CA PRO A 240 12.57 -8.88 23.12
C PRO A 240 14.05 -8.47 23.07
N LEU A 241 14.92 -9.34 23.62
CA LEU A 241 16.36 -9.30 23.38
C LEU A 241 16.67 -9.80 21.96
N LEU A 242 17.29 -8.96 21.12
CA LEU A 242 17.75 -9.36 19.79
C LEU A 242 19.24 -9.72 19.80
N ARG A 243 19.63 -10.79 19.10
CA ARG A 243 21.01 -11.28 19.07
C ARG A 243 21.59 -11.28 17.66
N PHE A 244 22.68 -10.55 17.45
CA PHE A 244 23.44 -10.52 16.20
C PHE A 244 24.69 -11.36 16.40
N THR A 245 24.71 -12.58 15.84
CA THR A 245 25.76 -13.57 16.16
C THR A 245 26.41 -14.18 14.92
N THR A 246 25.60 -14.61 13.96
CA THR A 246 26.07 -15.21 12.71
C THR A 246 25.44 -14.51 11.53
N TYR A 247 26.27 -14.14 10.55
CA TYR A 247 25.81 -13.48 9.35
C TYR A 247 26.37 -14.11 8.07
N THR A 248 25.70 -13.83 6.96
CA THR A 248 26.16 -14.13 5.60
C THR A 248 25.99 -12.89 4.71
N LEU A 249 26.87 -12.71 3.74
CA LEU A 249 26.66 -11.71 2.69
C LEU A 249 25.56 -12.22 1.74
N GLU A 250 24.45 -11.51 1.66
CA GLU A 250 23.30 -11.89 0.84
C GLU A 250 23.37 -11.26 -0.56
N SER A 251 23.80 -9.99 -0.66
CA SER A 251 23.99 -9.28 -1.94
C SER A 251 25.03 -8.16 -1.82
N GLY A 252 25.48 -7.65 -2.98
CA GLY A 252 26.49 -6.59 -3.07
C GLY A 252 27.94 -7.09 -2.93
N THR A 253 28.87 -6.15 -2.81
CA THR A 253 30.29 -6.43 -2.52
C THR A 253 30.52 -6.27 -1.03
N ALA A 254 31.18 -7.23 -0.39
CA ALA A 254 31.45 -7.16 1.05
C ALA A 254 32.12 -5.83 1.45
N LEU A 255 31.60 -5.21 2.51
CA LEU A 255 32.10 -3.98 3.16
C LEU A 255 31.97 -2.69 2.32
N GLU A 256 31.27 -2.75 1.17
CA GLU A 256 31.04 -1.60 0.30
C GLU A 256 29.58 -1.09 0.40
N LEU A 257 29.35 0.15 -0.02
CA LEU A 257 28.02 0.75 -0.14
C LEU A 257 27.07 -0.17 -0.93
N GLY A 258 25.87 -0.42 -0.38
CA GLY A 258 24.84 -1.30 -0.96
C GLY A 258 25.03 -2.79 -0.63
N ALA A 259 26.03 -3.18 0.16
CA ALA A 259 26.14 -4.55 0.65
C ALA A 259 25.02 -4.88 1.63
N VAL A 260 24.41 -6.06 1.47
CA VAL A 260 23.35 -6.56 2.37
C VAL A 260 23.83 -7.81 3.09
N TYR A 261 23.82 -7.76 4.42
CA TYR A 261 24.19 -8.87 5.29
C TYR A 261 22.94 -9.43 5.97
N LYS A 262 22.78 -10.75 5.90
CA LYS A 262 21.71 -11.48 6.58
C LYS A 262 22.23 -12.04 7.90
N PHE A 263 21.66 -11.60 9.01
CA PHE A 263 21.88 -12.13 10.35
C PHE A 263 20.80 -13.15 10.70
N ASP A 264 21.22 -14.39 10.88
CA ASP A 264 20.29 -15.50 11.10
C ASP A 264 19.76 -15.51 12.53
N SER A 265 18.45 -15.75 12.67
CA SER A 265 17.78 -16.02 13.97
C SER A 265 18.04 -14.97 15.07
N VAL A 266 17.82 -13.67 14.77
CA VAL A 266 17.96 -12.59 15.76
C VAL A 266 17.04 -12.76 16.97
N ILE A 267 15.88 -13.37 16.75
CA ILE A 267 15.02 -14.03 17.74
C ILE A 267 14.43 -15.31 17.12
N PRO A 268 13.86 -16.25 17.90
CA PRO A 268 13.26 -17.45 17.33
C PRO A 268 12.23 -17.12 16.23
N GLY A 269 12.50 -17.60 15.01
CA GLY A 269 11.61 -17.42 13.85
C GLY A 269 11.77 -16.10 13.08
N VAL A 270 12.71 -15.24 13.44
CA VAL A 270 12.96 -13.95 12.74
C VAL A 270 14.44 -13.81 12.41
N TYR A 271 14.75 -13.31 11.23
CA TYR A 271 16.11 -12.92 10.82
C TYR A 271 16.16 -11.41 10.52
N ALA A 272 17.37 -10.83 10.53
CA ALA A 272 17.57 -9.42 10.18
C ALA A 272 18.42 -9.28 8.91
N ARG A 273 18.15 -8.23 8.13
CA ARG A 273 19.03 -7.74 7.06
C ARG A 273 19.65 -6.43 7.49
N ILE A 274 20.94 -6.27 7.26
CA ILE A 274 21.67 -5.02 7.46
C ILE A 274 22.25 -4.58 6.12
N GLU A 275 21.81 -3.43 5.64
CA GLU A 275 22.31 -2.81 4.41
C GLU A 275 23.19 -1.60 4.73
N ILE A 276 24.30 -1.43 4.01
CA ILE A 276 25.14 -0.23 4.05
C ILE A 276 24.53 0.81 3.10
N ILE A 277 23.98 1.90 3.64
CA ILE A 277 23.18 2.87 2.87
C ILE A 277 23.97 4.13 2.50
N THR A 278 24.99 4.50 3.28
CA THR A 278 25.84 5.67 3.01
C THR A 278 27.22 5.48 3.64
N ASP A 279 28.28 5.94 2.97
CA ASP A 279 29.70 5.79 3.37
C ASP A 279 30.49 7.12 3.27
N ASN A 280 29.91 8.22 3.77
CA ASN A 280 30.50 9.55 3.63
C ASN A 280 31.88 9.65 4.28
N ASN A 281 32.92 9.70 3.44
CA ASN A 281 34.34 9.74 3.84
C ASN A 281 34.74 8.59 4.80
N ALA A 282 33.99 7.50 4.79
CA ALA A 282 34.15 6.38 5.72
C ALA A 282 34.44 5.08 4.97
N THR A 283 35.23 4.20 5.56
CA THR A 283 35.43 2.83 5.09
C THR A 283 35.04 1.84 6.19
N LEU A 284 34.35 0.77 5.81
CA LEU A 284 34.04 -0.33 6.72
C LEU A 284 35.16 -1.36 6.68
N THR A 285 35.70 -1.71 7.84
CA THR A 285 36.80 -2.69 7.95
C THR A 285 36.35 -4.03 8.53
N ASP A 286 35.21 -4.03 9.22
CA ASP A 286 34.51 -5.22 9.69
C ASP A 286 33.02 -4.88 9.83
N ILE A 287 32.13 -5.76 9.38
CA ILE A 287 30.68 -5.55 9.50
C ILE A 287 30.19 -5.87 10.91
N ASP A 288 30.79 -6.85 11.57
CA ASP A 288 30.40 -7.24 12.92
C ASP A 288 31.55 -7.97 13.62
N GLN A 289 32.25 -7.25 14.50
CA GLN A 289 33.41 -7.80 15.19
C GLN A 289 32.98 -8.81 16.27
N THR A 290 33.04 -10.09 15.94
CA THR A 290 32.72 -11.21 16.87
C THR A 290 33.84 -11.61 17.83
N SER A 291 35.02 -10.97 17.75
CA SER A 291 36.22 -11.36 18.51
C SER A 291 36.64 -10.33 19.56
N GLY A 292 36.23 -10.56 20.82
CA GLY A 292 36.72 -9.79 21.97
C GLY A 292 35.76 -9.81 23.17
N THR A 293 36.10 -10.59 24.20
CA THR A 293 35.38 -10.75 25.48
C THR A 293 33.97 -11.38 25.39
N THR A 294 33.65 -12.29 26.31
CA THR A 294 32.40 -13.09 26.30
C THR A 294 31.15 -12.31 26.70
N ALA A 295 31.26 -11.02 27.03
CA ALA A 295 30.16 -10.22 27.55
C ALA A 295 29.30 -9.57 26.45
N PHE A 296 29.76 -9.53 25.19
CA PHE A 296 29.14 -8.73 24.12
C PHE A 296 29.03 -9.45 22.77
N ASN A 297 29.07 -10.78 22.75
CA ASN A 297 29.05 -11.59 21.51
C ASN A 297 27.69 -11.63 20.79
N GLU A 298 26.71 -10.85 21.25
CA GLU A 298 25.34 -10.80 20.73
C GLU A 298 24.96 -9.40 20.19
N ALA A 299 25.86 -8.42 20.29
CA ALA A 299 25.66 -7.04 19.83
C ALA A 299 26.12 -6.85 18.37
N PHE A 300 25.48 -5.95 17.62
CA PHE A 300 25.96 -5.56 16.29
C PHE A 300 27.11 -4.57 16.43
N SER A 301 28.29 -4.94 15.94
CA SER A 301 29.53 -4.22 16.25
C SER A 301 30.37 -3.85 15.01
N PRO A 302 29.91 -2.90 14.16
CA PRO A 302 30.65 -2.51 12.95
C PRO A 302 31.91 -1.70 13.27
N ARG A 303 32.93 -1.85 12.41
CA ARG A 303 34.23 -1.20 12.56
C ARG A 303 34.53 -0.21 11.44
N VAL A 304 34.31 1.07 11.71
CA VAL A 304 34.38 2.18 10.72
C VAL A 304 35.67 2.97 10.85
N GLN A 305 36.24 3.38 9.73
CA GLN A 305 37.48 4.17 9.64
C GLN A 305 37.24 5.42 8.78
N SER A 306 37.79 6.57 9.17
CA SER A 306 37.81 7.75 8.29
C SER A 306 38.84 7.55 7.17
N ALA A 307 38.45 7.84 5.92
CA ALA A 307 39.29 7.60 4.75
C ALA A 307 40.49 8.56 4.67
N ASP A 308 40.31 9.82 5.07
CA ASP A 308 41.33 10.88 4.99
C ASP A 308 41.67 11.52 6.34
N GLY A 309 41.03 11.09 7.43
CA GLY A 309 41.20 11.63 8.77
C GLY A 309 40.32 12.84 9.10
N ASN A 310 39.45 13.27 8.19
CA ASN A 310 38.40 14.25 8.45
C ASN A 310 37.11 13.58 8.94
N ASP A 311 36.08 14.40 9.19
CA ASP A 311 34.74 13.94 9.55
C ASP A 311 34.24 12.88 8.56
N ALA A 312 33.71 11.80 9.10
CA ALA A 312 33.31 10.63 8.34
C ALA A 312 32.11 9.97 9.03
N PHE A 313 31.18 9.41 8.27
CA PHE A 313 30.11 8.60 8.84
C PHE A 313 29.67 7.50 7.91
N MET A 314 29.06 6.48 8.50
CA MET A 314 28.44 5.37 7.79
C MET A 314 27.04 5.11 8.33
N ASP A 315 26.09 4.94 7.40
CA ASP A 315 24.69 4.64 7.72
C ASP A 315 24.36 3.19 7.40
N PHE A 316 23.66 2.54 8.33
CA PHE A 316 23.17 1.18 8.21
C PHE A 316 21.65 1.17 8.32
N GLU A 317 20.96 0.44 7.45
CA GLU A 317 19.53 0.12 7.60
C GLU A 317 19.37 -1.33 8.05
N ILE A 318 18.67 -1.53 9.17
CA ILE A 318 18.39 -2.84 9.74
C ILE A 318 16.90 -3.13 9.54
N SER A 319 16.56 -4.24 8.90
CA SER A 319 15.18 -4.67 8.61
C SER A 319 14.92 -6.09 9.11
N PHE A 320 13.70 -6.38 9.57
CA PHE A 320 13.35 -7.69 10.17
C PHE A 320 12.39 -8.50 9.31
N TYR A 321 12.55 -9.82 9.28
CA TYR A 321 11.77 -10.72 8.42
C TYR A 321 11.45 -12.04 9.09
N ASP A 322 10.28 -12.58 8.77
CA ASP A 322 9.88 -13.93 9.15
C ASP A 322 10.75 -14.98 8.46
N SER A 323 11.34 -15.89 9.24
CA SER A 323 12.27 -16.89 8.72
C SER A 323 11.61 -17.96 7.84
N ALA A 324 10.30 -18.19 7.99
CA ALA A 324 9.59 -19.22 7.22
C ALA A 324 8.98 -18.65 5.93
N THR A 325 8.45 -17.43 5.98
CA THR A 325 7.66 -16.83 4.90
C THR A 325 8.39 -15.72 4.13
N ASN A 326 9.51 -15.22 4.66
CA ASN A 326 10.27 -14.11 4.08
C ASN A 326 9.50 -12.77 4.01
N VAL A 327 8.40 -12.66 4.76
CA VAL A 327 7.58 -11.44 4.88
C VAL A 327 8.21 -10.52 5.93
N GLN A 328 8.23 -9.21 5.66
CA GLN A 328 8.76 -8.21 6.59
C GLN A 328 7.98 -8.24 7.91
N LYS A 329 8.70 -8.21 9.03
CA LYS A 329 8.16 -8.23 10.38
C LYS A 329 8.37 -6.88 11.03
N TYR A 330 7.33 -6.39 11.68
CA TYR A 330 7.40 -5.22 12.54
C TYR A 330 7.76 -5.69 13.95
N LEU A 331 8.74 -5.03 14.58
CA LEU A 331 9.19 -5.35 15.92
C LEU A 331 9.22 -4.10 16.78
N SER A 332 8.87 -4.26 18.06
CA SER A 332 9.25 -3.30 19.10
C SER A 332 10.57 -3.74 19.69
N PHE A 333 11.59 -2.90 19.66
CA PHE A 333 12.93 -3.24 20.14
C PHE A 333 13.61 -2.01 20.74
N ALA A 334 14.71 -2.25 21.46
CA ALA A 334 15.58 -1.19 21.94
C ALA A 334 16.96 -1.37 21.32
N ALA A 335 17.69 -0.26 21.18
CA ALA A 335 19.05 -0.25 20.72
C ALA A 335 19.85 0.71 21.60
N THR A 336 20.88 0.15 22.25
CA THR A 336 21.77 0.85 23.17
C THR A 336 23.14 0.94 22.53
N SER A 337 23.64 2.15 22.34
CA SER A 337 25.04 2.37 21.99
C SER A 337 25.82 2.80 23.22
N SER A 338 26.93 2.13 23.47
CA SER A 338 27.87 2.41 24.56
C SER A 338 29.24 2.74 23.98
N ASP A 339 30.10 3.34 24.82
CA ASP A 339 31.44 3.76 24.40
C ASP A 339 31.40 4.86 23.31
N VAL A 340 30.38 5.74 23.35
CA VAL A 340 30.28 6.90 22.44
C VAL A 340 31.25 7.99 22.91
N ASP A 341 32.54 7.70 22.82
CA ASP A 341 33.62 8.51 23.38
C ASP A 341 34.65 8.96 22.32
N GLY A 342 35.79 9.48 22.74
CA GLY A 342 36.90 9.82 21.84
C GLY A 342 38.19 9.13 22.27
N ASN A 343 39.08 8.84 21.32
CA ASN A 343 40.46 8.41 21.67
C ASN A 343 41.45 9.54 21.38
N GLY A 344 41.98 10.16 22.44
CA GLY A 344 42.95 11.24 22.37
C GLY A 344 42.33 12.62 22.06
N ALA A 345 43.16 13.66 22.16
CA ALA A 345 42.72 15.05 22.21
C ALA A 345 42.10 15.63 20.91
N SER A 346 41.83 14.84 19.86
CA SER A 346 41.40 15.37 18.55
C SER A 346 40.36 14.57 17.76
N LEU A 347 39.90 13.39 18.24
CA LEU A 347 38.91 12.54 17.55
C LEU A 347 37.72 12.27 18.48
N LYS A 348 36.49 12.47 17.99
CA LYS A 348 35.25 12.07 18.66
C LYS A 348 34.54 10.98 17.85
N GLU A 349 33.96 10.01 18.53
CA GLU A 349 32.97 9.11 17.97
C GLU A 349 31.59 9.70 18.27
N TYR A 350 30.65 9.52 17.36
CA TYR A 350 29.27 9.89 17.54
C TYR A 350 28.37 8.84 16.92
N VAL A 351 27.16 8.72 17.47
CA VAL A 351 26.14 7.84 16.93
C VAL A 351 24.92 8.63 16.53
N GLY A 352 24.21 8.15 15.51
CA GLY A 352 22.92 8.69 15.12
C GLY A 352 21.86 7.61 15.14
N PHE A 353 20.72 7.92 15.72
CA PHE A 353 19.54 7.07 15.72
C PHE A 353 18.45 7.72 14.90
N GLN A 354 17.81 6.94 14.02
CA GLN A 354 16.76 7.47 13.16
C GLN A 354 15.57 7.96 13.97
N ASN A 355 15.11 9.18 13.68
CA ASN A 355 14.02 9.81 14.39
C ASN A 355 12.64 9.32 13.88
N LEU A 356 12.26 8.05 14.11
CA LEU A 356 10.98 7.46 13.67
C LEU A 356 9.78 7.78 14.58
N SER A 357 8.54 7.67 14.11
CA SER A 357 7.33 8.09 14.85
C SER A 357 7.17 7.46 16.24
N SER A 358 7.73 6.27 16.44
CA SER A 358 7.70 5.47 17.68
C SER A 358 8.90 5.67 18.63
N TYR A 359 9.76 6.64 18.31
CA TYR A 359 11.07 6.87 18.91
C TYR A 359 11.01 7.49 20.31
N THR A 360 11.70 6.88 21.26
CA THR A 360 12.01 7.45 22.57
C THR A 360 13.50 7.32 22.84
N ILE A 361 14.07 8.31 23.54
CA ILE A 361 15.50 8.32 23.84
C ILE A 361 15.79 8.77 25.27
N GLU A 362 16.76 8.08 25.84
CA GLU A 362 17.44 8.48 27.06
C GLU A 362 18.94 8.48 26.80
N SER A 363 19.64 9.51 27.27
CA SER A 363 21.09 9.59 27.19
C SER A 363 21.69 10.00 28.52
N THR A 364 22.98 9.78 28.63
CA THR A 364 23.82 10.33 29.70
C THR A 364 23.99 11.84 29.50
N THR A 365 24.33 12.56 30.59
CA THR A 365 24.44 14.04 30.57
C THR A 365 25.65 14.58 29.81
N ASP A 366 26.63 13.73 29.52
CA ASP A 366 27.94 14.13 28.99
C ASP A 366 27.96 14.08 27.44
N LEU A 367 26.81 13.80 26.83
CA LEU A 367 26.60 13.80 25.38
C LEU A 367 25.88 15.08 24.95
N VAL A 368 26.43 15.74 23.94
CA VAL A 368 25.76 16.82 23.20
C VAL A 368 24.87 16.20 22.15
N ILE A 369 23.61 16.64 22.18
CA ILE A 369 22.57 16.18 21.27
C ILE A 369 22.48 17.14 20.10
N GLY A 370 22.56 16.57 18.91
CA GLY A 370 22.40 17.26 17.64
C GLY A 370 21.40 16.54 16.75
N SER A 371 21.33 16.99 15.51
CA SER A 371 20.54 16.33 14.48
C SER A 371 21.23 16.48 13.14
N GLU A 372 21.18 15.43 12.32
CA GLU A 372 21.73 15.45 10.96
C GLU A 372 20.83 14.63 10.03
N GLY A 373 20.20 15.30 9.05
CA GLY A 373 19.20 14.63 8.21
C GLY A 373 18.09 14.02 9.06
N ILE A 374 17.88 12.70 8.96
CA ILE A 374 16.86 11.95 9.69
C ILE A 374 17.31 11.42 11.06
N TYR A 375 18.52 11.76 11.50
CA TYR A 375 19.13 11.22 12.70
C TYR A 375 19.16 12.26 13.82
N ALA A 376 18.73 11.87 15.02
CA ALA A 376 19.20 12.51 16.24
C ALA A 376 20.60 11.98 16.54
N THR A 377 21.57 12.88 16.69
CA THR A 377 22.99 12.53 16.85
C THR A 377 23.50 12.82 18.25
N TYR A 378 24.39 11.97 18.74
CA TYR A 378 24.91 12.01 20.11
C TYR A 378 26.42 11.99 20.04
N THR A 379 27.04 13.09 20.48
CA THR A 379 28.49 13.32 20.41
C THR A 379 29.00 13.71 21.79
N PRO A 380 30.16 13.21 22.27
CA PRO A 380 30.71 13.61 23.57
C PRO A 380 30.97 15.12 23.64
N ASP A 381 30.67 15.73 24.78
CA ASP A 381 30.81 17.18 25.00
C ASP A 381 32.28 17.66 24.98
N ASN A 382 33.22 16.75 25.25
CA ASN A 382 34.66 17.00 25.31
C ASN A 382 35.49 15.87 24.65
N PHE A 383 36.83 16.00 24.63
CA PHE A 383 37.76 15.03 24.01
C PHE A 383 38.48 14.15 25.05
N ASN A 384 38.02 14.12 26.29
CA ASN A 384 38.68 13.34 27.35
C ASN A 384 38.32 11.87 27.18
N GLY A 385 39.17 11.15 26.45
CA GLY A 385 39.00 9.70 26.28
C GLY A 385 39.08 8.96 27.60
N VAL A 386 38.18 8.01 27.80
CA VAL A 386 38.31 7.06 28.89
C VAL A 386 39.39 6.07 28.47
N SER A 387 40.39 5.90 29.33
CA SER A 387 41.49 4.94 29.13
C SER A 387 40.93 3.55 28.82
N SER A 388 41.62 2.78 27.98
CA SER A 388 41.27 1.42 27.50
C SER A 388 41.21 0.32 28.59
N VAL A 389 40.94 0.67 29.85
CA VAL A 389 40.96 -0.23 31.00
C VAL A 389 39.92 0.11 32.09
N ASP A 390 39.00 1.06 31.90
CA ASP A 390 38.03 1.42 32.94
C ASP A 390 36.60 0.90 32.70
N ALA A 391 35.89 0.71 33.80
CA ALA A 391 34.65 -0.05 33.94
C ALA A 391 33.36 0.77 33.74
N ASP A 392 33.45 2.07 33.44
CA ASP A 392 32.33 3.01 33.35
C ASP A 392 31.92 3.31 31.88
N PHE A 393 31.68 2.26 31.09
CA PHE A 393 31.04 2.39 29.76
C PHE A 393 29.65 3.05 29.82
N THR A 394 29.09 3.16 31.02
CA THR A 394 27.75 3.65 31.36
C THR A 394 27.60 5.16 31.28
N ASP A 395 28.70 5.93 31.26
CA ASP A 395 28.68 7.40 31.29
C ASP A 395 28.62 8.04 29.89
N HIS A 396 28.84 7.27 28.82
CA HIS A 396 28.74 7.69 27.42
C HIS A 396 27.83 6.74 26.63
N THR A 397 26.63 6.53 27.17
CA THR A 397 25.63 5.60 26.62
C THR A 397 24.39 6.35 26.14
N VAL A 398 23.81 5.83 25.06
CA VAL A 398 22.56 6.29 24.45
C VAL A 398 21.62 5.10 24.30
N TYR A 399 20.42 5.20 24.85
CA TYR A 399 19.36 4.20 24.72
C TYR A 399 18.27 4.76 23.83
N SER A 400 17.95 4.05 22.75
CA SER A 400 16.82 4.34 21.89
C SER A 400 15.83 3.19 21.91
N ALA A 401 14.54 3.51 21.90
CA ALA A 401 13.47 2.53 21.83
C ALA A 401 12.53 2.86 20.69
N TYR A 402 12.18 1.83 19.92
CA TYR A 402 11.33 1.87 18.73
C TYR A 402 10.16 0.93 18.90
N THR A 403 8.96 1.34 18.55
CA THR A 403 7.75 0.54 18.74
C THR A 403 7.15 0.22 17.39
N ASN A 404 6.94 -1.07 17.13
CA ASN A 404 6.38 -1.57 15.89
C ASN A 404 7.07 -1.02 14.63
N GLU A 405 8.39 -1.15 14.55
CA GLU A 405 9.14 -0.70 13.37
C GLU A 405 9.58 -1.91 12.52
N PRO A 406 9.37 -1.89 11.20
CA PRO A 406 9.79 -2.98 10.32
C PRO A 406 11.26 -2.86 9.92
N LYS A 407 11.83 -1.67 10.13
CA LYS A 407 13.21 -1.32 9.89
C LYS A 407 13.59 -0.03 10.62
N PHE A 408 14.87 0.17 10.84
CA PHE A 408 15.39 1.45 11.34
C PHE A 408 16.79 1.71 10.81
N ARG A 409 17.26 2.95 10.96
CA ARG A 409 18.62 3.35 10.57
C ARG A 409 19.47 3.73 11.76
N PHE A 410 20.73 3.34 11.67
CA PHE A 410 21.80 3.65 12.60
C PHE A 410 22.94 4.34 11.86
N ARG A 411 23.52 5.38 12.47
CA ARG A 411 24.69 6.09 11.98
C ARG A 411 25.86 5.87 12.94
N ALA A 412 27.00 5.49 12.38
CA ALA A 412 28.30 5.44 13.05
C ALA A 412 29.18 6.56 12.50
N GLY A 413 29.59 7.50 13.34
CA GLY A 413 30.21 8.75 12.91
C GLY A 413 31.49 9.11 13.66
N ILE A 414 32.45 9.66 12.94
CA ILE A 414 33.74 10.14 13.44
C ILE A 414 33.80 11.65 13.18
N GLN A 415 34.09 12.44 14.21
CA GLN A 415 34.23 13.89 14.11
C GLN A 415 35.61 14.37 14.58
N GLY A 416 36.24 15.22 13.76
CA GLY A 416 37.58 15.76 13.94
C GLY A 416 38.68 14.73 13.65
N GLY A 417 39.91 15.19 13.40
CA GLY A 417 41.05 14.46 13.97
C GLY A 417 42.23 13.98 13.13
N GLY A 418 42.42 14.40 11.88
CA GLY A 418 43.71 14.25 11.15
C GLY A 418 44.36 12.85 11.18
N SER A 419 43.58 11.79 11.45
CA SER A 419 44.04 10.43 11.73
C SER A 419 42.97 9.45 11.27
N THR A 420 43.41 8.36 10.64
CA THR A 420 42.55 7.33 10.04
C THR A 420 42.39 6.13 10.98
N SER A 421 42.20 6.34 12.29
CA SER A 421 42.07 5.23 13.24
C SER A 421 40.70 4.56 13.14
N ASN A 422 40.67 3.22 13.05
CA ASN A 422 39.42 2.45 13.01
C ASN A 422 38.73 2.49 14.38
N ARG A 423 37.42 2.70 14.37
CA ARG A 423 36.55 2.81 15.55
C ARG A 423 35.53 1.69 15.56
N LEU A 424 35.25 1.17 16.76
CA LEU A 424 34.32 0.08 16.95
C LEU A 424 33.05 0.64 17.58
N TYR A 425 31.95 0.60 16.84
CA TYR A 425 30.67 1.03 17.36
C TYR A 425 29.94 -0.18 17.89
N ARG A 426 29.46 -0.14 19.12
CA ARG A 426 28.72 -1.25 19.73
C ARG A 426 27.26 -0.89 19.81
N LEU A 427 26.40 -1.76 19.29
CA LEU A 427 24.96 -1.62 19.35
C LEU A 427 24.33 -2.87 19.99
N SER A 428 23.99 -2.77 21.27
CA SER A 428 23.27 -3.81 22.02
C SER A 428 21.77 -3.67 21.82
N PHE A 429 21.08 -4.79 21.58
CA PHE A 429 19.62 -4.84 21.48
C PHE A 429 19.01 -5.57 22.69
N ASP A 430 19.70 -5.49 23.82
CA ASP A 430 19.15 -5.87 25.12
C ASP A 430 18.38 -4.67 25.71
N PRO A 431 17.05 -4.78 25.86
CA PRO A 431 16.25 -3.68 26.38
C PRO A 431 16.54 -3.39 27.85
N CYS A 432 17.16 -4.30 28.59
CA CYS A 432 17.49 -4.11 30.00
C CYS A 432 18.84 -3.39 30.22
N GLU A 433 19.59 -3.08 29.16
CA GLU A 433 20.80 -2.25 29.24
C GLU A 433 20.52 -0.83 29.75
N ILE A 434 19.28 -0.34 29.61
CA ILE A 434 18.86 0.95 30.18
C ILE A 434 19.08 1.04 31.69
N ASN A 435 19.02 -0.09 32.40
CA ASN A 435 19.24 -0.13 33.86
C ASN A 435 20.71 0.11 34.26
N ASN A 436 21.61 0.10 33.29
CA ASN A 436 23.03 0.35 33.50
C ASN A 436 23.39 1.84 33.37
N PHE A 437 22.42 2.74 33.19
CA PHE A 437 22.69 4.16 32.94
C PHE A 437 23.04 4.93 34.22
N SER A 438 24.12 5.71 34.16
CA SER A 438 24.43 6.71 35.18
C SER A 438 23.64 7.98 34.89
N SER A 439 22.74 8.40 35.80
CA SER A 439 22.03 9.69 35.72
C SER A 439 21.35 9.95 34.35
N PRO A 440 20.47 9.05 33.85
CA PRO A 440 19.84 9.24 32.54
C PRO A 440 19.00 10.51 32.51
N VAL A 441 19.05 11.22 31.39
CA VAL A 441 18.12 12.29 31.04
C VAL A 441 17.24 11.84 29.89
N SER A 442 15.93 11.95 30.07
CA SER A 442 14.96 11.76 28.99
C SER A 442 14.83 13.07 28.24
N GLU A 443 15.06 13.04 26.92
CA GLU A 443 14.84 14.19 26.06
C GLU A 443 13.56 14.03 25.24
N ASN A 444 12.78 15.11 25.15
CA ASN A 444 11.63 15.15 24.27
C ASN A 444 12.11 15.49 22.84
N ILE A 445 12.59 14.46 22.13
CA ILE A 445 12.87 14.55 20.70
C ILE A 445 11.54 14.49 19.95
N ILE A 446 11.29 15.51 19.15
CA ILE A 446 10.12 15.64 18.30
C ILE A 446 10.56 15.53 16.84
N ASP A 447 9.61 15.43 15.91
CA ASP A 447 9.84 15.59 14.48
C ASP A 447 8.63 16.32 13.92
N VAL A 448 8.85 17.50 13.37
CA VAL A 448 7.81 18.26 12.68
C VAL A 448 8.23 18.45 11.24
N SER A 449 7.31 18.28 10.31
CA SER A 449 7.61 18.42 8.89
C SER A 449 6.72 19.48 8.26
N VAL A 450 7.26 20.20 7.27
CA VAL A 450 6.49 21.13 6.46
C VAL A 450 6.59 20.74 5.00
N THR A 451 5.46 20.71 4.32
CA THR A 451 5.40 20.58 2.86
C THR A 451 4.69 21.79 2.27
N LYS A 452 5.04 22.11 1.02
CA LYS A 452 4.51 23.26 0.33
C LYS A 452 4.24 22.93 -1.13
N ALA A 453 3.03 23.24 -1.58
CA ALA A 453 2.60 23.10 -2.96
C ALA A 453 1.94 24.38 -3.47
N VAL A 454 1.85 24.52 -4.78
CA VAL A 454 1.11 25.58 -5.45
C VAL A 454 0.18 24.98 -6.50
N ASP A 455 -1.01 25.53 -6.65
CA ASP A 455 -2.02 25.08 -7.61
C ASP A 455 -1.66 25.38 -9.06
N ASN A 456 -0.87 26.44 -9.29
CA ASN A 456 -0.40 26.84 -10.61
C ASN A 456 1.09 27.22 -10.56
N VAL A 457 1.94 26.36 -11.12
CA VAL A 457 3.39 26.58 -11.23
C VAL A 457 3.77 27.54 -12.35
N THR A 458 2.85 27.86 -13.27
CA THR A 458 3.08 28.79 -14.39
C THR A 458 1.97 29.85 -14.54
N PRO A 459 1.75 30.71 -13.53
CA PRO A 459 0.69 31.71 -13.57
C PRO A 459 1.03 32.86 -14.50
N SER A 460 0.00 33.52 -15.05
CA SER A 460 0.16 34.81 -15.72
C SER A 460 0.11 35.95 -14.70
N VAL A 461 0.61 37.13 -15.09
CA VAL A 461 0.42 38.35 -14.29
C VAL A 461 -1.06 38.62 -14.07
N GLY A 462 -1.42 38.95 -12.82
CA GLY A 462 -2.81 39.17 -12.41
C GLY A 462 -3.55 37.91 -11.98
N ASP A 463 -3.01 36.71 -12.25
CA ASP A 463 -3.58 35.47 -11.74
C ASP A 463 -3.45 35.41 -10.21
N THR A 464 -4.41 34.75 -9.58
CA THR A 464 -4.31 34.40 -8.16
C THR A 464 -3.82 32.97 -8.05
N VAL A 465 -2.69 32.78 -7.37
CA VAL A 465 -2.14 31.48 -7.00
C VAL A 465 -2.53 31.13 -5.58
N SER A 466 -2.69 29.83 -5.33
CA SER A 466 -3.01 29.26 -4.03
C SER A 466 -1.88 28.34 -3.59
N TYR A 467 -1.15 28.76 -2.56
CA TYR A 467 -0.17 27.92 -1.88
C TYR A 467 -0.87 27.10 -0.80
N THR A 468 -0.57 25.80 -0.77
CA THR A 468 -0.97 24.91 0.32
C THR A 468 0.27 24.54 1.12
N ILE A 469 0.31 24.95 2.39
CA ILE A 469 1.35 24.61 3.35
C ILE A 469 0.74 23.58 4.31
N THR A 470 1.40 22.46 4.51
CA THR A 470 1.00 21.44 5.48
C THR A 470 2.09 21.30 6.50
N ALA A 471 1.78 21.57 7.76
CA ALA A 471 2.65 21.30 8.90
C ALA A 471 2.17 20.01 9.58
N LYS A 472 3.07 19.08 9.87
CA LYS A 472 2.74 17.78 10.44
C LYS A 472 3.64 17.48 11.62
N ASN A 473 3.07 16.91 12.66
CA ASN A 473 3.83 16.20 13.68
C ASN A 473 4.07 14.78 13.16
N GLU A 474 5.32 14.36 13.05
CA GLU A 474 5.70 13.03 12.58
C GLU A 474 5.79 12.02 13.73
N LYS A 475 5.49 12.43 14.97
CA LYS A 475 5.53 11.58 16.18
C LYS A 475 4.17 11.38 16.83
N GLY A 476 4.04 10.32 17.63
CA GLY A 476 2.84 10.03 18.42
C GLY A 476 2.62 10.95 19.64
N ASN A 477 3.66 11.61 20.17
CA ASN A 477 3.53 12.60 21.25
C ASN A 477 3.14 13.97 20.71
N ALA A 478 2.39 14.75 21.47
CA ALA A 478 2.00 16.11 21.09
C ALA A 478 3.18 17.10 21.17
N VAL A 479 3.22 18.06 20.24
CA VAL A 479 4.20 19.16 20.19
C VAL A 479 3.49 20.49 20.44
N GLY A 480 4.02 21.30 21.36
CA GLY A 480 3.46 22.61 21.72
C GLY A 480 4.26 23.79 21.16
N ASN A 481 3.61 24.96 21.13
CA ASN A 481 4.16 26.23 20.63
C ASN A 481 4.66 26.17 19.18
N VAL A 482 3.95 25.42 18.33
CA VAL A 482 4.33 25.22 16.93
C VAL A 482 3.99 26.48 16.12
N GLU A 483 5.00 27.08 15.52
CA GLU A 483 4.89 28.22 14.62
C GLU A 483 5.61 27.94 13.29
N VAL A 484 4.95 28.26 12.17
CA VAL A 484 5.52 28.19 10.82
C VAL A 484 5.53 29.59 10.22
N THR A 485 6.65 30.02 9.65
CA THR A 485 6.77 31.29 8.94
C THR A 485 6.70 31.07 7.43
N ASP A 486 5.76 31.76 6.79
CA ASP A 486 5.61 31.90 5.33
C ASP A 486 5.22 33.35 5.03
N GLN A 487 6.24 34.16 4.77
CA GLN A 487 6.07 35.55 4.34
C GLN A 487 6.09 35.58 2.81
N LEU A 488 4.97 35.99 2.20
CA LEU A 488 4.88 36.09 0.74
C LEU A 488 6.03 36.94 0.17
N PRO A 489 6.79 36.43 -0.82
CA PRO A 489 7.90 37.14 -1.43
C PRO A 489 7.45 38.37 -2.21
N ALA A 490 8.42 39.25 -2.51
CA ALA A 490 8.18 40.37 -3.42
C ALA A 490 7.70 39.89 -4.79
N GLY A 491 6.78 40.62 -5.42
CA GLY A 491 6.15 40.22 -6.68
C GLY A 491 4.79 39.54 -6.50
N LEU A 492 4.38 39.24 -5.26
CA LEU A 492 3.04 38.77 -4.91
C LEU A 492 2.30 39.78 -4.02
N THR A 493 0.97 39.81 -4.12
CA THR A 493 0.10 40.58 -3.21
C THR A 493 -0.83 39.62 -2.47
N TYR A 494 -0.82 39.67 -1.13
CA TYR A 494 -1.68 38.85 -0.28
C TYR A 494 -3.17 39.07 -0.57
N VAL A 495 -3.92 37.98 -0.69
CA VAL A 495 -5.39 37.99 -0.83
C VAL A 495 -6.05 37.43 0.44
N SER A 496 -5.68 36.22 0.85
CA SER A 496 -6.27 35.57 2.03
C SER A 496 -5.38 34.45 2.55
N GLY A 497 -5.53 34.12 3.84
CA GLY A 497 -4.92 32.96 4.48
C GLY A 497 -5.98 32.25 5.32
N THR A 498 -6.18 30.97 5.07
CA THR A 498 -7.14 30.14 5.82
C THR A 498 -6.45 28.93 6.40
N THR A 499 -6.64 28.68 7.69
CA THR A 499 -5.99 27.61 8.43
C THR A 499 -7.01 26.55 8.87
N THR A 500 -6.59 25.28 8.97
CA THR A 500 -7.38 24.24 9.67
C THR A 500 -7.15 24.27 11.18
N LEU A 501 -6.01 24.81 11.62
CA LEU A 501 -5.64 24.97 13.02
C LEU A 501 -4.82 26.25 13.22
N GLY A 502 -5.02 26.91 14.36
CA GLY A 502 -4.29 28.12 14.70
C GLY A 502 -4.66 29.34 13.85
N THR A 503 -3.81 30.37 13.85
CA THR A 503 -4.05 31.64 13.15
C THR A 503 -2.85 32.11 12.35
N TYR A 504 -3.08 32.72 11.18
CA TYR A 504 -2.03 33.29 10.33
C TYR A 504 -2.04 34.82 10.34
N ALA A 505 -0.87 35.41 10.53
CA ALA A 505 -0.67 36.86 10.54
C ALA A 505 0.13 37.32 9.31
N ASN A 506 -0.54 37.81 8.26
CA ASN A 506 0.09 38.26 7.02
C ASN A 506 1.17 39.36 7.19
N GLY A 507 1.07 40.18 8.24
CA GLY A 507 2.05 41.24 8.49
C GLY A 507 3.44 40.72 8.89
N THR A 508 3.51 39.52 9.47
CA THR A 508 4.76 38.85 9.89
C THR A 508 5.04 37.56 9.12
N GLY A 509 4.03 37.01 8.43
CA GLY A 509 4.10 35.70 7.80
C GLY A 509 3.99 34.55 8.79
N ILE A 510 3.74 34.80 10.07
CA ILE A 510 3.70 33.74 11.10
C ILE A 510 2.34 33.08 11.12
N TRP A 511 2.34 31.76 10.99
CA TRP A 511 1.26 30.86 11.28
C TRP A 511 1.48 30.23 12.66
N ASP A 512 0.75 30.73 13.65
CA ASP A 512 0.76 30.18 15.01
C ASP A 512 -0.26 29.04 15.08
N ILE A 513 0.24 27.80 15.11
CA ILE A 513 -0.56 26.56 15.15
C ILE A 513 -0.96 26.22 16.60
N GLY A 514 -0.14 26.61 17.58
CA GLY A 514 -0.31 26.23 18.98
C GLY A 514 0.18 24.81 19.26
N THR A 515 -0.73 23.86 19.43
CA THR A 515 -0.40 22.46 19.72
C THR A 515 -0.77 21.56 18.55
N LEU A 516 0.18 20.77 18.07
CA LEU A 516 -0.08 19.63 17.18
C LEU A 516 -0.11 18.35 18.02
N SER A 517 -1.24 17.65 18.04
CA SER A 517 -1.33 16.31 18.63
C SER A 517 -0.46 15.30 17.89
N GLY A 518 -0.30 14.10 18.46
CA GLY A 518 0.43 13.01 17.82
C GLY A 518 -0.04 12.75 16.39
N LEU A 519 0.88 12.69 15.44
CA LEU A 519 0.65 12.39 14.02
C LEU A 519 -0.32 13.35 13.31
N GLN A 520 -0.74 14.42 13.97
CA GLN A 520 -1.68 15.40 13.44
C GLN A 520 -1.00 16.24 12.36
N SER A 521 -1.77 16.55 11.31
CA SER A 521 -1.41 17.59 10.34
C SER A 521 -2.34 18.79 10.46
N ALA A 522 -1.79 19.97 10.28
CA ALA A 522 -2.52 21.21 10.07
C ALA A 522 -2.18 21.76 8.68
N THR A 523 -3.09 22.53 8.10
CA THR A 523 -2.87 23.16 6.79
C THR A 523 -3.17 24.65 6.82
N LEU A 524 -2.39 25.39 6.05
CA LEU A 524 -2.57 26.79 5.73
C LEU A 524 -2.68 26.93 4.20
N THR A 525 -3.79 27.50 3.74
CA THR A 525 -3.97 27.91 2.36
C THR A 525 -3.74 29.41 2.23
N LEU A 526 -2.64 29.81 1.58
CA LEU A 526 -2.32 31.21 1.27
C LEU A 526 -2.63 31.53 -0.19
N LYS A 527 -3.50 32.51 -0.42
CA LYS A 527 -3.80 33.04 -1.75
C LYS A 527 -3.10 34.37 -1.98
N ALA A 528 -2.48 34.51 -3.14
CA ALA A 528 -1.80 35.72 -3.54
C ALA A 528 -1.97 36.00 -5.03
N THR A 529 -2.06 37.28 -5.41
CA THR A 529 -2.11 37.73 -6.81
C THR A 529 -0.70 38.02 -7.32
N VAL A 530 -0.37 37.58 -8.54
CA VAL A 530 0.90 37.89 -9.20
C VAL A 530 0.90 39.35 -9.66
N ASN A 531 1.87 40.12 -9.17
CA ASN A 531 1.96 41.55 -9.46
C ASN A 531 2.38 41.80 -10.92
N THR A 532 2.00 42.97 -11.43
CA THR A 532 2.44 43.45 -12.75
C THR A 532 3.96 43.60 -12.83
N GLY A 533 4.56 43.25 -13.98
CA GLY A 533 6.00 43.35 -14.19
C GLY A 533 6.80 42.13 -13.72
N GLN A 534 6.12 41.00 -13.47
CA GLN A 534 6.76 39.73 -13.09
C GLN A 534 6.89 38.75 -14.25
N GLU A 535 6.46 39.10 -15.46
CA GLU A 535 6.55 38.25 -16.65
C GLU A 535 7.97 37.69 -16.83
N GLY A 536 8.09 36.36 -16.89
CA GLY A 536 9.36 35.66 -17.11
C GLY A 536 10.22 35.48 -15.85
N ASN A 537 9.81 36.03 -14.71
CA ASN A 537 10.50 35.83 -13.45
C ASN A 537 10.11 34.51 -12.79
N THR A 538 11.07 33.91 -12.09
CA THR A 538 10.82 32.85 -11.11
C THR A 538 10.63 33.48 -9.73
N ILE A 539 9.52 33.18 -9.07
CA ILE A 539 9.24 33.62 -7.70
C ILE A 539 9.26 32.39 -6.79
N LYS A 540 10.22 32.35 -5.87
CA LYS A 540 10.35 31.32 -4.84
C LYS A 540 9.57 31.73 -3.59
N ASN A 541 8.65 30.89 -3.12
CA ASN A 541 8.00 31.04 -1.81
C ASN A 541 8.44 29.91 -0.87
N THR A 542 8.72 30.25 0.39
CA THR A 542 9.29 29.33 1.39
C THR A 542 8.46 29.38 2.68
N ALA A 543 8.12 28.19 3.18
CA ALA A 543 7.57 27.99 4.51
C ALA A 543 8.60 27.27 5.38
N SER A 544 8.81 27.72 6.62
CA SER A 544 9.75 27.08 7.54
C SER A 544 9.23 27.13 8.97
N PHE A 545 9.48 26.11 9.79
CA PHE A 545 9.22 26.22 11.23
C PHE A 545 10.07 27.32 11.84
N SER A 546 9.43 28.15 12.67
CA SER A 546 10.10 29.23 13.40
C SER A 546 10.14 28.97 14.91
N ASN A 547 9.26 28.10 15.43
CA ASN A 547 9.20 27.77 16.85
C ASN A 547 8.47 26.45 17.09
N PHE A 548 8.87 25.74 18.15
CA PHE A 548 8.20 24.58 18.73
C PHE A 548 8.90 24.21 20.06
N THR A 549 8.25 23.37 20.86
CA THR A 549 8.80 22.90 22.14
C THR A 549 9.43 21.51 21.98
N GLY A 550 10.74 21.40 22.16
CA GLY A 550 11.50 20.14 22.06
C GLY A 550 12.69 20.27 21.11
N GLY A 551 13.51 19.21 21.03
CA GLY A 551 14.57 19.10 20.02
C GLY A 551 14.06 18.36 18.79
N ASP A 552 14.17 18.95 17.61
CA ASP A 552 13.77 18.27 16.38
C ASP A 552 14.91 17.39 15.84
N GLY A 553 14.68 16.08 15.81
CA GLY A 553 15.66 15.10 15.34
C GLY A 553 15.74 14.97 13.81
N ASN A 554 14.92 15.72 13.04
CA ASN A 554 15.02 15.81 11.59
C ASN A 554 14.90 17.23 11.05
N GLN A 555 15.91 18.07 11.22
CA GLN A 555 15.82 19.46 10.76
C GLN A 555 15.71 19.64 9.23
N SER A 556 15.91 18.59 8.43
CA SER A 556 15.90 18.71 6.97
C SER A 556 14.51 18.90 6.36
N ASN A 557 13.46 18.45 7.06
CA ASN A 557 12.05 18.59 6.64
C ASN A 557 11.38 19.84 7.25
N ASN A 558 12.14 20.69 7.94
CA ASN A 558 11.62 21.88 8.62
C ASN A 558 11.38 23.09 7.71
N SER A 559 11.74 22.97 6.44
CA SER A 559 11.52 24.01 5.46
C SER A 559 11.13 23.40 4.12
N ALA A 560 10.15 24.01 3.46
CA ALA A 560 9.74 23.66 2.11
C ALA A 560 9.60 24.92 1.26
N ASP A 561 10.04 24.82 0.02
CA ASP A 561 9.89 25.87 -0.97
C ASP A 561 9.23 25.38 -2.24
N VAL A 562 8.55 26.31 -2.92
CA VAL A 562 7.98 26.05 -4.24
C VAL A 562 8.16 27.29 -5.10
N ASP A 563 8.59 27.06 -6.33
CA ASP A 563 8.77 28.09 -7.34
C ASP A 563 7.52 28.19 -8.22
N ILE A 564 7.15 29.42 -8.56
CA ILE A 564 6.29 29.70 -9.72
C ILE A 564 7.13 30.38 -10.80
N ILE A 565 6.87 30.03 -12.06
CA ILE A 565 7.49 30.65 -13.24
C ILE A 565 6.42 31.48 -13.93
N VAL A 566 6.49 32.80 -13.81
CA VAL A 566 5.43 33.67 -14.33
C VAL A 566 5.49 33.66 -15.86
N PHE A 567 4.37 33.31 -16.48
CA PHE A 567 4.25 33.19 -17.93
C PHE A 567 4.61 34.51 -18.63
N ASP A 568 5.56 34.44 -19.58
CA ASP A 568 5.97 35.58 -20.42
C ASP A 568 5.52 35.38 -21.88
N PRO A 569 4.39 35.99 -22.29
CA PRO A 569 3.93 35.94 -23.68
C PRO A 569 4.83 36.72 -24.65
N SER A 570 5.76 37.55 -24.13
CA SER A 570 6.68 38.38 -24.91
C SER A 570 8.10 37.82 -25.03
N SER A 571 8.37 36.64 -24.45
CA SER A 571 9.67 35.98 -24.41
C SER A 571 10.30 35.74 -25.78
N GLY A 572 9.50 35.73 -26.87
CA GLY A 572 10.01 35.67 -28.24
C GLY A 572 10.78 34.38 -28.58
N LEU A 573 10.69 33.35 -27.73
CA LEU A 573 11.31 32.05 -27.96
C LEU A 573 10.69 31.41 -29.21
N THR A 574 11.45 31.43 -30.30
CA THR A 574 11.17 30.65 -31.51
C THR A 574 11.98 29.36 -31.44
N CYS A 575 11.62 28.34 -32.22
CA CYS A 575 12.20 26.99 -32.20
C CYS A 575 13.73 26.88 -32.42
N ASN A 576 14.45 28.01 -32.54
CA ASN A 576 15.88 28.11 -32.81
C ASN A 576 16.72 28.69 -31.65
N GLU A 577 16.11 29.05 -30.52
CA GLU A 577 16.80 29.51 -29.31
C GLU A 577 16.09 28.88 -28.10
N PRO A 578 16.75 28.09 -27.25
CA PRO A 578 18.20 27.98 -26.99
C PRO A 578 19.01 27.03 -27.94
N PRO A 579 20.36 27.02 -27.88
CA PRO A 579 21.23 26.26 -28.79
C PRO A 579 20.93 24.76 -28.82
N LEU A 580 20.96 24.19 -30.02
CA LEU A 580 20.76 22.76 -30.25
C LEU A 580 21.90 21.95 -29.61
N PHE A 581 21.56 21.06 -28.68
CA PHE A 581 22.50 20.13 -28.08
C PHE A 581 22.57 18.84 -28.89
N ASN A 582 23.77 18.28 -29.03
CA ASN A 582 24.02 17.07 -29.79
C ASN A 582 24.59 15.96 -28.90
N PHE A 583 23.82 14.90 -28.67
CA PHE A 583 24.19 13.75 -27.85
C PHE A 583 24.82 12.58 -28.65
N SER A 584 25.31 12.80 -29.86
CA SER A 584 25.84 11.75 -30.76
C SER A 584 27.04 10.90 -30.29
N SER A 585 27.79 11.30 -29.25
CA SER A 585 29.01 10.58 -28.84
C SER A 585 29.18 10.57 -27.33
N ASN A 586 29.18 9.36 -26.76
CA ASN A 586 29.39 9.14 -25.33
C ASN A 586 30.58 8.22 -25.02
N SER A 587 31.10 8.34 -23.80
CA SER A 587 32.06 7.43 -23.20
C SER A 587 31.75 7.25 -21.72
N LEU A 588 31.86 6.03 -21.20
CA LEU A 588 31.75 5.76 -19.76
C LEU A 588 32.93 6.42 -19.02
N GLU A 589 32.62 7.29 -18.06
CA GLU A 589 33.60 8.01 -17.23
C GLU A 589 33.71 7.39 -15.83
N GLU A 590 32.57 6.99 -15.24
CA GLU A 590 32.52 6.39 -13.90
C GLU A 590 31.51 5.24 -13.84
N GLY A 591 31.76 4.28 -12.94
CA GLY A 591 30.85 3.17 -12.65
C GLY A 591 30.87 2.01 -13.64
N ILE A 592 29.80 1.21 -13.62
CA ILE A 592 29.61 0.05 -14.49
C ILE A 592 28.54 0.37 -15.53
N SER A 593 28.85 0.17 -16.80
CA SER A 593 27.92 0.48 -17.90
C SER A 593 26.54 -0.13 -17.69
N GLY A 594 25.49 0.69 -17.82
CA GLY A 594 24.10 0.27 -17.72
C GLY A 594 23.54 0.12 -16.31
N GLN A 595 24.32 0.44 -15.27
CA GLN A 595 23.90 0.32 -13.87
C GLN A 595 23.68 1.68 -13.21
N VAL A 596 22.92 1.69 -12.12
CA VAL A 596 22.77 2.88 -11.27
C VAL A 596 24.15 3.42 -10.88
N ASN A 597 24.28 4.74 -10.89
CA ASN A 597 25.52 5.51 -10.70
C ASN A 597 26.54 5.49 -11.85
N ALA A 598 26.30 4.80 -12.96
CA ALA A 598 27.14 4.97 -14.15
C ALA A 598 27.06 6.42 -14.67
N VAL A 599 28.21 7.01 -15.00
CA VAL A 599 28.31 8.37 -15.56
C VAL A 599 28.89 8.30 -16.96
N TYR A 600 28.16 8.83 -17.93
CA TYR A 600 28.57 8.93 -19.32
C TYR A 600 28.88 10.38 -19.68
N ARG A 601 30.04 10.60 -20.28
CA ARG A 601 30.39 11.90 -20.86
C ARG A 601 29.96 11.96 -22.30
N PHE A 602 29.11 12.92 -22.63
CA PHE A 602 28.79 13.35 -23.98
C PHE A 602 29.65 14.54 -24.35
N ASN A 603 30.54 14.34 -25.31
CA ASN A 603 31.55 15.33 -25.68
C ASN A 603 31.00 16.32 -26.72
N ASN A 604 31.31 17.61 -26.56
CA ASN A 604 30.98 18.65 -27.53
C ASN A 604 29.48 18.73 -27.86
N ILE A 605 28.62 18.61 -26.86
CA ILE A 605 27.17 18.74 -27.04
C ILE A 605 26.80 20.13 -27.58
N ALA A 606 27.63 21.14 -27.31
CA ALA A 606 27.63 22.46 -27.94
C ALA A 606 29.04 23.05 -27.89
N SER A 607 29.25 24.21 -28.53
CA SER A 607 30.56 24.89 -28.52
C SER A 607 31.05 25.14 -27.08
N GLY A 608 32.14 24.47 -26.69
CA GLY A 608 32.77 24.57 -25.38
C GLY A 608 32.00 23.90 -24.22
N LEU A 609 31.05 23.01 -24.53
CA LEU A 609 30.19 22.37 -23.56
C LEU A 609 30.17 20.84 -23.74
N ASP A 610 30.35 20.11 -22.64
CA ASP A 610 30.06 18.67 -22.53
C ASP A 610 28.86 18.46 -21.59
N ALA A 611 28.24 17.27 -21.64
CA ALA A 611 27.29 16.83 -20.63
C ALA A 611 27.79 15.56 -19.95
N LEU A 612 27.65 15.50 -18.63
CA LEU A 612 27.78 14.28 -17.85
C LEU A 612 26.37 13.79 -17.54
N VAL A 613 26.04 12.58 -17.99
CA VAL A 613 24.73 11.97 -17.81
C VAL A 613 24.87 10.79 -16.87
N LYS A 614 24.21 10.88 -15.72
CA LYS A 614 24.26 9.88 -14.65
C LYS A 614 22.94 9.11 -14.57
N ILE A 615 23.02 7.79 -14.43
CA ILE A 615 21.87 6.93 -14.09
C ILE A 615 21.63 7.07 -12.58
N LYS A 616 20.51 7.65 -12.17
CA LYS A 616 20.17 7.92 -10.75
C LYS A 616 19.42 6.77 -10.09
N ALA A 617 18.51 6.14 -10.85
CA ALA A 617 17.75 4.99 -10.41
C ALA A 617 17.34 4.16 -11.64
N ILE A 618 17.18 2.86 -11.44
CA ILE A 618 16.56 1.95 -12.41
C ILE A 618 15.57 1.12 -11.59
N SER A 619 14.30 1.16 -11.96
CA SER A 619 13.26 0.37 -11.30
C SER A 619 12.45 -0.36 -12.35
N ASN A 620 12.23 -1.67 -12.16
CA ASN A 620 11.46 -2.51 -13.08
C ASN A 620 11.85 -2.35 -14.56
N ALA A 621 13.13 -2.05 -14.83
CA ALA A 621 13.66 -1.78 -16.16
C ALA A 621 15.11 -2.29 -16.30
N SER A 622 15.56 -2.45 -17.53
CA SER A 622 16.94 -2.79 -17.89
C SER A 622 17.40 -1.89 -19.03
N LEU A 623 18.48 -1.14 -18.83
CA LEU A 623 19.07 -0.29 -19.87
C LEU A 623 19.83 -1.17 -20.86
N SER A 624 19.39 -1.16 -22.11
CA SER A 624 20.04 -1.90 -23.20
C SER A 624 21.08 -1.05 -23.92
N ASN A 625 20.79 0.24 -24.11
CA ASN A 625 21.73 1.19 -24.70
C ASN A 625 21.50 2.59 -24.10
N ILE A 626 22.59 3.27 -23.71
CA ILE A 626 22.55 4.62 -23.15
C ILE A 626 22.10 5.67 -24.18
N ASP A 627 22.41 5.41 -25.46
CA ASP A 627 22.05 6.28 -26.56
C ASP A 627 21.97 5.47 -27.86
N ASP A 628 20.76 5.07 -28.22
CA ASP A 628 20.47 4.30 -29.43
C ASP A 628 20.28 5.20 -30.64
N ASN A 629 21.39 5.46 -31.33
CA ASN A 629 21.44 6.18 -32.61
C ASN A 629 21.07 5.29 -33.82
N GLY A 630 20.22 4.27 -33.62
CA GLY A 630 19.75 3.34 -34.65
C GLY A 630 18.94 3.99 -35.79
N SER A 631 18.69 3.23 -36.86
CA SER A 631 17.99 3.71 -38.05
C SER A 631 16.51 4.03 -37.75
N GLY A 632 16.21 5.31 -37.51
CA GLY A 632 14.89 5.81 -37.14
C GLY A 632 14.96 7.02 -36.22
N ASN A 633 16.04 7.13 -35.44
CA ASN A 633 16.25 8.22 -34.48
C ASN A 633 17.09 9.35 -35.06
N SER A 634 16.82 10.58 -34.62
CA SER A 634 17.69 11.72 -34.89
C SER A 634 18.96 11.56 -34.07
N ALA A 635 20.10 11.37 -34.74
CA ALA A 635 21.41 11.11 -34.12
C ALA A 635 21.95 12.22 -33.18
N ALA A 636 21.21 13.33 -33.04
CA ALA A 636 21.54 14.41 -32.12
C ALA A 636 20.78 14.34 -30.79
N ASN A 637 19.71 13.53 -30.70
CA ASN A 637 18.88 13.42 -29.52
C ASN A 637 19.48 12.43 -28.53
N PHE A 638 19.35 12.69 -27.23
CA PHE A 638 19.57 11.68 -26.22
C PHE A 638 18.44 10.64 -26.30
N SER A 639 18.77 9.42 -26.74
CA SER A 639 17.78 8.40 -27.09
C SER A 639 18.04 7.09 -26.34
N PRO A 640 17.79 7.04 -25.01
CA PRO A 640 18.08 5.84 -24.23
C PRO A 640 17.13 4.70 -24.64
N LEU A 641 17.69 3.50 -24.87
CA LEU A 641 16.92 2.30 -25.14
C LEU A 641 16.91 1.41 -23.90
N PHE A 642 15.74 1.24 -23.31
CA PHE A 642 15.55 0.36 -22.18
C PHE A 642 14.31 -0.52 -22.35
N GLN A 643 14.26 -1.60 -21.58
CA GLN A 643 13.14 -2.52 -21.55
C GLN A 643 12.57 -2.57 -20.14
N ALA A 644 11.25 -2.40 -20.01
CA ALA A 644 10.55 -2.68 -18.75
C ALA A 644 10.60 -4.20 -18.46
N THR A 645 11.07 -4.56 -17.27
CA THR A 645 11.08 -5.95 -16.76
C THR A 645 9.79 -6.28 -16.01
N GLN A 646 9.08 -5.27 -15.49
CA GLN A 646 7.76 -5.35 -14.87
C GLN A 646 6.94 -4.07 -15.13
N SER A 647 5.68 -4.02 -14.69
CA SER A 647 4.84 -2.82 -14.82
C SER A 647 5.44 -1.63 -14.05
N GLY A 648 5.32 -0.42 -14.60
CA GLY A 648 5.86 0.80 -14.01
C GLY A 648 7.38 0.94 -14.09
N GLY A 649 8.02 0.30 -15.07
CA GLY A 649 9.47 0.42 -15.30
C GLY A 649 9.90 1.83 -15.65
N TYR A 650 10.94 2.35 -14.99
CA TYR A 650 11.52 3.67 -15.25
C TYR A 650 13.04 3.69 -15.03
N ILE A 651 13.69 4.70 -15.63
CA ILE A 651 15.08 5.06 -15.37
C ILE A 651 15.15 6.57 -15.10
N ASP A 652 15.75 6.95 -13.98
CA ASP A 652 15.98 8.35 -13.62
C ASP A 652 17.34 8.82 -14.12
N TRP A 653 17.37 10.00 -14.73
CA TRP A 653 18.55 10.58 -15.35
C TRP A 653 18.91 11.92 -14.70
N GLU A 654 20.21 12.15 -14.48
CA GLU A 654 20.75 13.46 -14.08
C GLU A 654 21.70 13.97 -15.17
N PHE A 655 21.45 15.18 -15.66
CA PHE A 655 22.28 15.86 -16.65
C PHE A 655 23.08 16.99 -15.99
N LYS A 656 24.40 16.96 -16.13
CA LYS A 656 25.30 18.00 -15.66
C LYS A 656 26.09 18.59 -16.80
N PHE A 657 25.79 19.84 -17.15
CA PHE A 657 26.52 20.59 -18.17
C PHE A 657 27.85 21.11 -17.62
N VAL A 658 28.95 20.79 -18.30
CA VAL A 658 30.31 21.11 -17.85
C VAL A 658 31.14 21.72 -18.98
N ALA A 659 32.16 22.50 -18.63
CA ALA A 659 33.09 23.02 -19.62
C ALA A 659 33.84 21.85 -20.29
N THR A 660 34.00 21.89 -21.62
CA THR A 660 34.59 20.79 -22.40
C THR A 660 35.89 20.26 -21.81
N GLY A 661 35.96 18.94 -21.63
CA GLY A 661 37.13 18.24 -21.08
C GLY A 661 37.32 18.41 -19.56
N THR A 662 36.34 18.96 -18.84
CA THR A 662 36.38 19.14 -17.39
C THR A 662 35.11 18.61 -16.73
N THR A 663 35.09 18.59 -15.39
CA THR A 663 33.89 18.35 -14.57
C THR A 663 33.31 19.65 -13.98
N THR A 664 33.83 20.81 -14.41
CA THR A 664 33.43 22.12 -13.87
C THR A 664 32.06 22.51 -14.42
N PRO A 665 31.03 22.70 -13.56
CA PRO A 665 29.68 23.02 -14.00
C PRO A 665 29.60 24.35 -14.75
N VAL A 666 28.77 24.39 -15.80
CA VAL A 666 28.47 25.60 -16.57
C VAL A 666 26.95 25.83 -16.56
N LYS A 667 26.53 27.02 -16.14
CA LYS A 667 25.12 27.42 -16.21
C LYS A 667 24.73 27.76 -17.65
N LYS A 668 23.61 27.22 -18.13
CA LYS A 668 23.04 27.48 -19.45
C LYS A 668 21.52 27.55 -19.36
N ASN A 669 20.94 28.43 -20.17
CA ASN A 669 19.50 28.38 -20.47
C ASN A 669 19.30 27.30 -21.54
N PHE A 670 18.33 26.42 -21.32
CA PHE A 670 17.98 25.37 -22.26
C PHE A 670 16.48 25.15 -22.24
N ALA A 671 15.98 24.51 -23.30
CA ALA A 671 14.64 24.01 -23.43
C ALA A 671 14.75 22.56 -23.87
N MET A 672 13.76 21.75 -23.51
CA MET A 672 13.73 20.34 -23.85
C MET A 672 12.34 19.99 -24.37
N THR A 673 12.32 19.13 -25.38
CA THR A 673 11.09 18.54 -25.91
C THR A 673 11.27 17.04 -25.87
N ALA A 674 10.37 16.35 -25.17
CA ALA A 674 10.27 14.90 -25.26
C ALA A 674 9.54 14.53 -26.57
N LEU A 675 10.13 13.60 -27.30
CA LEU A 675 9.61 13.07 -28.56
C LEU A 675 9.26 11.60 -28.35
N ASP A 676 8.34 11.06 -29.15
CA ASP A 676 7.97 9.64 -29.14
C ASP A 676 7.27 9.16 -27.84
N ILE A 677 6.36 9.98 -27.30
CA ILE A 677 5.53 9.66 -26.13
C ILE A 677 4.18 9.05 -26.55
N ASP A 678 4.19 8.10 -27.50
CA ASP A 678 2.96 7.48 -28.01
C ASP A 678 2.80 6.01 -27.60
N GLY A 679 3.88 5.36 -27.17
CA GLY A 679 3.87 3.98 -26.69
C GLY A 679 3.71 2.95 -27.81
N TYR A 680 4.37 1.80 -27.67
CA TYR A 680 4.26 0.72 -28.68
C TYR A 680 2.99 -0.12 -28.48
N ILE A 681 2.12 -0.16 -29.50
CA ILE A 681 1.03 -1.14 -29.62
C ILE A 681 1.51 -2.30 -30.48
N ASN A 682 1.56 -3.51 -29.91
CA ASN A 682 1.89 -4.71 -30.67
C ASN A 682 0.77 -5.03 -31.68
N PRO A 683 1.03 -5.01 -32.99
CA PRO A 683 0.00 -5.24 -34.01
C PRO A 683 -0.57 -6.68 -33.99
N ASN A 684 0.13 -7.63 -33.35
CA ASN A 684 -0.30 -9.01 -33.20
C ASN A 684 -0.94 -9.30 -31.82
N ASN A 685 -0.98 -8.33 -30.91
CA ASN A 685 -1.61 -8.46 -29.60
C ASN A 685 -2.14 -7.11 -29.12
N THR A 686 -3.38 -6.80 -29.50
CA THR A 686 -4.08 -5.54 -29.16
C THR A 686 -4.40 -5.37 -27.67
N SER A 687 -4.03 -6.33 -26.83
CA SER A 687 -4.23 -6.32 -25.37
C SER A 687 -3.05 -5.71 -24.60
N GLN A 688 -1.92 -5.47 -25.25
CA GLN A 688 -0.75 -4.81 -24.66
C GLN A 688 -0.70 -3.36 -25.15
N SER A 689 -1.05 -2.42 -24.27
CA SER A 689 -0.75 -1.00 -24.46
C SER A 689 0.40 -0.62 -23.53
N ILE A 690 1.60 -0.48 -24.07
CA ILE A 690 2.67 0.22 -23.37
C ILE A 690 2.37 1.72 -23.56
N ARG A 691 2.46 2.50 -22.48
CA ARG A 691 2.41 3.96 -22.56
C ARG A 691 3.72 4.49 -22.02
N ASP A 692 4.40 5.28 -22.83
CA ASP A 692 5.60 5.99 -22.43
C ASP A 692 5.19 7.31 -21.76
N PHE A 693 5.97 7.78 -20.79
CA PHE A 693 5.77 9.04 -20.07
C PHE A 693 7.10 9.76 -19.88
#